data_AF-A0A352DNE0-F1
#
_entry.id   AF-A0A352DNE0-F1
#
_cell.length_a   1.000
_cell.length_b   1.000
_cell.length_c   1.000
_cell.angle_alpha   90.00
_cell.angle_beta   90.00
_cell.angle_gamma   90.00
#
_symmetry.space_group_name_H-M   'P 1'
#
loop_
_entity.id
_entity.type
_entity.pdbx_description
1 polymer ?
#
loop_
_entity_poly.entity_id
_entity_poly.type
_entity_poly.pdbx_seq_one_letter_code
_entity_poly.pdbx_strand_id
1 'polypeptide(L)'
;MYRLKKYIAAAAALLTASLTLAAPAKVSAVQPGVCAHYADENCEIISGCDYTIMVRLSGKFITASSDGNVNQWEKTDSDSQIWHIESVGSGMCRISPAGNPGLAMTVENGDSTNGNNIMLSEYVDSPAQHFILHRTDDAYYITAQCSGNAALDVYDISYENGANIDQWDYWKGEGQKFYIRPVDGSYSLIAGDLNFDGVVNSYDRIFMERALTQGADKIVTTVGDVDGNGIMNYDDMSLLTDFLLGKETDMKGRISIPSEKPDFAYLFAYFLGNAPEQERLSYAVSLDGYNFKALNNGRAVWQSKAGTECLRDPYIFKGEDGLYHLLATDMKSSLGWNSNRNLLSAKSTDLVHWFDDTIIEIANKYPSMMGADRAWAPQAIYDTDKGSYMIYFAARVPGIDDRTIMYYAYSRDLKTLDTAPAVLFAPADGHDAIDSDIVFRNGKYYMYYKDETTKRIKLGISDHASGPYREIKQVSDGNLGVEGPNIYNLIGTDKWLMMSDAYGDGYYVMQETSDMENFTSLNRSSYSFDFTPRHGYVIPINTDQYTALVNAYPSPGLSQVHTGYEPVTVNASRDSRLMMPKTVSAIYSDGSKTDVSVDWDNSSISSVDTSVPGTYYVKGTAKSSKELYNNPFISERADPYIVDGKDGYYYFTASYPAYGSVDKGYDRIILRRSSTVGGLATAEEKTIWSAHPSGIMAKHIWAPEIHKIGGSWYIFYAAGSSSNIWAIRPYVLRCDGDPYTGSWTECGQMQAAPGDQESFAGFSLDMTYFENNGKHFVIWAEIKGDSSLFMAEINPSQPWKLISAPIMLTKPEYDWELVNNRVNEGPAVLKTENKIYVFFSASGTGSEYCVGRLEADINSDLMDISSWRKLDHPVLSTADLPGESGPGHNSFVTDEMGNLLIVYHSRPDSHSYKECGSYSKDPL
;
A
#
# COMPACT_ATOMS: atom_id res chain seq x y z
N MET A 1 -53.03 63.54 26.86
CA MET A 1 -53.47 64.39 25.73
C MET A 1 -52.75 63.88 24.49
N TYR A 2 -53.34 62.93 23.76
CA TYR A 2 -54.01 63.18 22.47
C TYR A 2 -53.01 63.77 21.45
N ARG A 3 -52.40 63.02 20.51
CA ARG A 3 -52.94 62.07 19.51
C ARG A 3 -51.77 61.25 18.91
N LEU A 4 -51.88 60.10 18.26
CA LEU A 4 -52.92 59.07 18.10
C LEU A 4 -52.37 57.98 17.13
N LYS A 5 -52.21 56.75 17.63
CA LYS A 5 -52.46 55.44 16.99
C LYS A 5 -52.05 55.18 15.53
N LYS A 6 -51.13 54.21 15.36
CA LYS A 6 -51.38 52.98 14.56
C LYS A 6 -50.30 51.91 14.80
N TYR A 7 -50.33 51.26 15.97
CA TYR A 7 -49.90 49.86 16.13
C TYR A 7 -50.74 49.27 17.29
N ILE A 8 -51.82 48.59 16.90
CA ILE A 8 -52.72 47.76 17.70
C ILE A 8 -52.84 46.49 16.83
N ALA A 9 -52.65 45.25 17.28
CA ALA A 9 -52.70 44.71 18.62
C ALA A 9 -51.68 43.57 18.77
N ALA A 10 -51.00 43.56 19.92
CA ALA A 10 -50.49 42.35 20.55
C ALA A 10 -51.08 42.29 21.97
N ALA A 11 -51.27 41.06 22.44
CA ALA A 11 -51.65 40.64 23.79
C ALA A 11 -53.15 40.62 24.15
N ALA A 12 -53.72 39.41 24.12
CA ALA A 12 -54.68 38.99 25.13
C ALA A 12 -54.61 37.47 25.39
N ALA A 13 -54.50 37.14 26.69
CA ALA A 13 -54.93 35.92 27.37
C ALA A 13 -53.99 34.69 27.43
N LEU A 14 -53.38 34.54 28.62
CA LEU A 14 -53.09 33.25 29.26
C LEU A 14 -54.36 32.41 29.44
N LEU A 15 -54.19 31.09 29.28
CA LEU A 15 -54.91 29.95 29.86
C LEU A 15 -56.46 29.94 29.83
N THR A 16 -57.01 29.13 28.93
CA THR A 16 -58.08 28.17 29.27
C THR A 16 -57.83 26.86 28.51
N ALA A 17 -57.62 25.78 29.25
CA ALA A 17 -57.54 24.41 28.75
C ALA A 17 -58.93 23.91 28.35
N SER A 18 -59.07 23.31 27.16
CA SER A 18 -59.84 22.06 26.94
C SER A 18 -59.71 21.53 25.50
N LEU A 19 -59.13 20.33 25.42
CA LEU A 19 -59.16 19.29 24.39
C LEU A 19 -59.75 19.58 23.00
N THR A 20 -58.88 19.49 21.98
CA THR A 20 -59.17 18.71 20.75
C THR A 20 -57.87 18.14 20.17
N LEU A 21 -57.77 16.81 20.20
CA LEU A 21 -56.96 15.87 19.38
C LEU A 21 -55.57 16.34 18.89
N ALA A 22 -54.53 15.76 19.50
CA ALA A 22 -53.18 15.75 18.97
C ALA A 22 -53.13 15.12 17.58
N ALA A 23 -52.68 15.90 16.58
CA ALA A 23 -52.09 15.33 15.37
C ALA A 23 -50.76 14.68 15.75
N PRO A 24 -50.40 13.52 15.17
CA PRO A 24 -49.14 12.87 15.47
C PRO A 24 -47.99 13.81 15.06
N ALA A 25 -47.03 13.98 15.97
CA ALA A 25 -45.79 14.67 15.69
C ALA A 25 -45.16 14.07 14.42
N LYS A 26 -44.93 14.92 13.40
CA LYS A 26 -44.02 14.55 12.31
C LYS A 26 -42.65 14.33 12.95
N VAL A 27 -42.21 13.09 12.95
CA VAL A 27 -40.82 12.72 13.24
C VAL A 27 -39.96 13.43 12.20
N SER A 28 -39.15 14.38 12.66
CA SER A 28 -38.16 15.08 11.86
C SER A 28 -37.14 14.06 11.35
N ALA A 29 -36.94 13.99 10.03
CA ALA A 29 -35.83 13.25 9.43
C ALA A 29 -34.51 13.76 10.01
N VAL A 30 -33.61 12.84 10.40
CA VAL A 30 -32.24 13.18 10.77
C VAL A 30 -31.49 13.45 9.48
N GLN A 31 -31.02 14.69 9.30
CA GLN A 31 -30.20 15.06 8.13
C GLN A 31 -28.81 14.40 8.21
N PRO A 32 -28.14 14.13 7.07
CA PRO A 32 -26.81 13.54 7.03
C PRO A 32 -25.73 14.48 7.63
N GLY A 33 -24.59 13.90 8.03
CA GLY A 33 -23.42 14.62 8.55
C GLY A 33 -22.80 15.62 7.57
N VAL A 34 -21.79 16.37 8.01
CA VAL A 34 -21.21 17.51 7.25
C VAL A 34 -19.91 17.11 6.54
N CYS A 35 -19.77 17.45 5.26
CA CYS A 35 -18.57 17.21 4.47
C CYS A 35 -18.10 18.49 3.78
N ALA A 36 -16.82 18.56 3.45
CA ALA A 36 -16.26 19.61 2.62
C ALA A 36 -16.85 19.59 1.21
N HIS A 37 -16.90 20.76 0.59
CA HIS A 37 -17.31 20.89 -0.80
C HIS A 37 -16.12 20.67 -1.71
N TYR A 38 -16.28 19.81 -2.72
CA TYR A 38 -15.24 19.46 -3.66
C TYR A 38 -15.59 19.92 -5.09
N ALA A 39 -14.56 20.27 -5.84
CA ALA A 39 -14.61 20.66 -7.25
C ALA A 39 -14.36 19.46 -8.19
N ASP A 40 -14.02 18.28 -7.65
CA ASP A 40 -13.87 17.03 -8.38
C ASP A 40 -14.65 15.87 -7.72
N GLU A 41 -14.90 14.80 -8.49
CA GLU A 41 -15.64 13.62 -8.01
C GLU A 41 -14.80 12.74 -7.06
N ASN A 42 -13.47 12.87 -7.10
CA ASN A 42 -12.52 12.12 -6.30
C ASN A 42 -12.30 12.71 -4.89
N CYS A 43 -12.91 13.85 -4.58
CA CYS A 43 -12.76 14.56 -3.30
C CYS A 43 -11.29 14.96 -2.99
N GLU A 44 -10.51 15.29 -4.02
CA GLU A 44 -9.12 15.74 -3.88
C GLU A 44 -8.98 17.27 -4.07
N ILE A 45 -9.90 17.92 -4.79
CA ILE A 45 -9.87 19.37 -5.03
C ILE A 45 -10.97 20.05 -4.20
N ILE A 46 -10.60 20.68 -3.08
CA ILE A 46 -11.52 21.46 -2.25
C ILE A 46 -12.01 22.71 -3.01
N SER A 47 -13.33 22.84 -3.12
CA SER A 47 -13.97 24.00 -3.74
C SER A 47 -13.67 25.29 -2.96
N GLY A 48 -13.42 26.39 -3.67
CA GLY A 48 -13.16 27.71 -3.10
C GLY A 48 -11.73 27.93 -2.64
N CYS A 49 -10.80 27.04 -3.01
CA CYS A 49 -9.37 27.17 -2.70
C CYS A 49 -8.57 27.68 -3.90
N ASP A 50 -7.37 28.18 -3.60
CA ASP A 50 -6.40 28.65 -4.59
C ASP A 50 -5.37 27.56 -4.91
N TYR A 51 -5.11 27.39 -6.20
CA TYR A 51 -4.28 26.33 -6.76
C TYR A 51 -3.28 26.87 -7.77
N THR A 52 -2.20 26.11 -7.92
CA THR A 52 -1.35 26.13 -9.10
C THR A 52 -1.73 24.96 -10.00
N ILE A 53 -1.66 25.16 -11.32
CA ILE A 53 -1.90 24.10 -12.31
C ILE A 53 -0.61 23.91 -13.11
N MET A 54 0.07 22.80 -12.92
CA MET A 54 1.35 22.49 -13.55
C MET A 54 1.16 21.51 -14.71
N VAL A 55 1.69 21.82 -15.88
CA VAL A 55 1.76 20.94 -17.05
C VAL A 55 2.74 19.80 -16.76
N ARG A 56 2.28 18.55 -16.88
CA ARG A 56 3.13 17.36 -16.66
C ARG A 56 4.27 17.26 -17.68
N LEU A 57 4.00 17.56 -18.95
CA LEU A 57 5.00 17.53 -20.03
C LEU A 57 6.25 18.35 -19.71
N SER A 58 6.07 19.60 -19.27
CA SER A 58 7.13 20.62 -19.25
C SER A 58 7.53 21.06 -17.83
N GLY A 59 6.76 20.69 -16.80
CA GLY A 59 6.91 21.19 -15.43
C GLY A 59 6.57 22.68 -15.27
N LYS A 60 5.99 23.32 -16.30
CA LYS A 60 5.60 24.74 -16.28
C LYS A 60 4.18 24.91 -15.76
N PHE A 61 3.83 26.13 -15.37
CA PHE A 61 2.54 26.46 -14.79
C PHE A 61 1.63 27.13 -15.81
N ILE A 62 0.35 26.75 -15.79
CA ILE A 62 -0.72 27.46 -16.51
C ILE A 62 -0.79 28.88 -15.97
N THR A 63 -0.67 29.85 -16.87
CA THR A 63 -0.43 31.26 -16.56
C THR A 63 -1.46 32.13 -17.27
N ALA A 64 -2.12 32.99 -16.50
CA ALA A 64 -3.00 34.04 -16.97
C ALA A 64 -2.17 35.21 -17.54
N SER A 65 -2.05 35.28 -18.86
CA SER A 65 -1.29 36.35 -19.52
C SER A 65 -2.02 37.69 -19.47
N SER A 66 -1.24 38.78 -19.45
CA SER A 66 -1.78 40.15 -19.32
C SER A 66 -2.68 40.60 -20.47
N ASP A 67 -2.63 39.91 -21.61
CA ASP A 67 -3.49 40.13 -22.78
C ASP A 67 -4.81 39.35 -22.73
N GLY A 68 -5.05 38.58 -21.66
CA GLY A 68 -6.25 37.75 -21.48
C GLY A 68 -6.10 36.33 -22.03
N ASN A 69 -4.93 35.95 -22.55
CA ASN A 69 -4.67 34.58 -22.99
C ASN A 69 -4.29 33.64 -21.84
N VAL A 70 -4.46 32.33 -22.02
CA VAL A 70 -3.93 31.29 -21.12
C VAL A 70 -2.79 30.55 -21.82
N ASN A 71 -1.60 30.57 -21.21
CA ASN A 71 -0.40 29.90 -21.73
C ASN A 71 0.33 29.14 -20.61
N GLN A 72 1.44 28.46 -20.92
CA GLN A 72 2.35 27.95 -19.89
C GLN A 72 3.57 28.87 -19.68
N TRP A 73 4.08 28.92 -18.45
CA TRP A 73 5.30 29.65 -18.11
C TRP A 73 6.05 28.98 -16.95
N GLU A 74 7.37 29.16 -16.86
CA GLU A 74 8.15 28.74 -15.68
C GLU A 74 7.60 29.33 -14.37
N LYS A 75 7.90 28.72 -13.23
CA LYS A 75 7.42 29.21 -11.92
C LYS A 75 7.82 30.68 -11.71
N THR A 76 6.86 31.49 -11.31
CA THR A 76 7.06 32.90 -10.95
C THR A 76 6.41 33.17 -9.59
N ASP A 77 6.83 34.24 -8.91
CA ASP A 77 6.17 34.71 -7.68
C ASP A 77 4.92 35.56 -7.99
N SER A 78 4.33 35.42 -9.18
CA SER A 78 3.20 36.23 -9.64
C SER A 78 1.86 35.53 -9.43
N ASP A 79 0.86 36.30 -9.00
CA ASP A 79 -0.55 35.87 -8.91
C ASP A 79 -1.14 35.40 -10.26
N SER A 80 -0.46 35.64 -11.39
CA SER A 80 -0.86 35.16 -12.71
C SER A 80 -0.87 33.62 -12.83
N GLN A 81 -0.22 32.91 -11.91
CA GLN A 81 -0.18 31.43 -11.88
C GLN A 81 -1.09 30.85 -10.79
N ILE A 82 -1.88 31.70 -10.12
CA ILE A 82 -2.78 31.30 -9.04
C ILE A 82 -4.21 31.27 -9.55
N TRP A 83 -4.83 30.10 -9.43
CA TRP A 83 -6.16 29.80 -9.93
C TRP A 83 -7.11 29.43 -8.78
N HIS A 84 -8.18 30.18 -8.64
CA HIS A 84 -9.29 29.89 -7.75
C HIS A 84 -10.23 28.86 -8.42
N ILE A 85 -10.42 27.71 -7.79
CA ILE A 85 -11.25 26.62 -8.31
C ILE A 85 -12.48 26.45 -7.43
N GLU A 86 -13.68 26.56 -8.01
CA GLU A 86 -14.94 26.50 -7.26
C GLU A 86 -15.97 25.62 -7.96
N SER A 87 -16.66 24.78 -7.21
CA SER A 87 -17.71 23.90 -7.71
C SER A 87 -18.90 24.70 -8.24
N VAL A 88 -19.38 24.33 -9.42
CA VAL A 88 -20.64 24.84 -9.99
C VAL A 88 -21.74 23.76 -9.97
N GLY A 89 -21.48 22.65 -9.27
CA GLY A 89 -22.38 21.50 -9.13
C GLY A 89 -22.19 20.44 -10.22
N SER A 90 -22.80 19.27 -10.01
CA SER A 90 -22.76 18.14 -10.95
C SER A 90 -21.35 17.71 -11.38
N GLY A 91 -20.38 17.75 -10.46
CA GLY A 91 -18.98 17.37 -10.71
C GLY A 91 -18.19 18.36 -11.57
N MET A 92 -18.77 19.55 -11.84
CA MET A 92 -18.13 20.60 -12.61
C MET A 92 -17.63 21.73 -11.69
N CYS A 93 -16.63 22.46 -12.17
CA CYS A 93 -16.07 23.63 -11.50
C CYS A 93 -15.84 24.80 -12.47
N ARG A 94 -15.72 26.00 -11.92
CA ARG A 94 -15.14 27.16 -12.61
C ARG A 94 -13.69 27.31 -12.17
N ILE A 95 -12.83 27.75 -13.10
CA ILE A 95 -11.41 28.02 -12.85
C ILE A 95 -11.17 29.51 -13.16
N SER A 96 -10.81 30.29 -12.14
CA SER A 96 -10.73 31.76 -12.22
C SER A 96 -9.34 32.24 -11.77
N PRO A 97 -8.76 33.30 -12.35
CA PRO A 97 -7.53 33.88 -11.79
C PRO A 97 -7.80 34.42 -10.38
N ALA A 98 -7.00 34.03 -9.39
CA ALA A 98 -7.26 34.44 -7.99
C ALA A 98 -7.22 35.97 -7.80
N GLY A 99 -6.35 36.66 -8.55
CA GLY A 99 -6.28 38.13 -8.54
C GLY A 99 -7.44 38.84 -9.25
N ASN A 100 -8.29 38.13 -9.99
CA ASN A 100 -9.44 38.70 -10.69
C ASN A 100 -10.61 37.71 -10.81
N PRO A 101 -11.36 37.48 -9.72
CA PRO A 101 -12.42 36.46 -9.66
C PRO A 101 -13.66 36.79 -10.53
N GLY A 102 -13.71 37.97 -11.18
CA GLY A 102 -14.74 38.30 -12.17
C GLY A 102 -14.50 37.66 -13.54
N LEU A 103 -13.33 37.09 -13.77
CA LEU A 103 -12.97 36.37 -15.00
C LEU A 103 -12.90 34.87 -14.74
N ALA A 104 -13.12 34.07 -15.79
CA ALA A 104 -12.93 32.63 -15.77
C ALA A 104 -12.21 32.14 -17.03
N MET A 105 -11.49 31.01 -16.91
CA MET A 105 -11.06 30.24 -18.08
C MET A 105 -12.29 29.94 -18.94
N THR A 106 -12.14 30.10 -20.26
CA THR A 106 -13.23 30.00 -21.22
C THR A 106 -12.71 29.37 -22.50
N VAL A 107 -13.40 28.34 -22.99
CA VAL A 107 -13.17 27.78 -24.32
C VAL A 107 -13.68 28.78 -25.37
N GLU A 108 -12.79 29.25 -26.24
CA GLU A 108 -13.16 30.13 -27.36
C GLU A 108 -14.25 29.46 -28.22
N ASN A 109 -15.23 30.24 -28.70
CA ASN A 109 -16.41 29.80 -29.43
C ASN A 109 -17.41 28.91 -28.67
N GLY A 110 -17.03 28.33 -27.52
CA GLY A 110 -17.92 27.51 -26.69
C GLY A 110 -18.40 26.23 -27.36
N ASP A 111 -17.58 25.61 -28.20
CA ASP A 111 -17.83 24.34 -28.88
C ASP A 111 -16.63 23.39 -28.74
N SER A 112 -16.74 22.18 -29.31
CA SER A 112 -15.74 21.11 -29.22
C SER A 112 -14.68 21.13 -30.32
N THR A 113 -14.50 22.26 -31.03
CA THR A 113 -13.56 22.32 -32.15
C THR A 113 -12.12 22.31 -31.64
N ASN A 114 -11.30 21.40 -32.19
CA ASN A 114 -9.86 21.35 -31.92
C ASN A 114 -9.18 22.66 -32.33
N GLY A 115 -8.27 23.14 -31.49
CA GLY A 115 -7.56 24.40 -31.65
C GLY A 115 -8.32 25.64 -31.17
N ASN A 116 -9.54 25.50 -30.62
CA ASN A 116 -10.17 26.61 -29.91
C ASN A 116 -9.27 27.02 -28.74
N ASN A 117 -9.01 28.32 -28.64
CA ASN A 117 -8.14 28.84 -27.60
C ASN A 117 -8.76 28.72 -26.20
N ILE A 118 -7.93 28.59 -25.16
CA ILE A 118 -8.36 28.82 -23.78
C ILE A 118 -8.01 30.26 -23.40
N MET A 119 -9.04 31.07 -23.13
CA MET A 119 -8.89 32.50 -22.84
C MET A 119 -9.58 32.87 -21.54
N LEU A 120 -9.27 34.06 -21.02
CA LEU A 120 -9.98 34.67 -19.90
C LEU A 120 -11.13 35.54 -20.43
N SER A 121 -12.33 35.30 -19.92
CA SER A 121 -13.50 36.15 -20.20
C SER A 121 -14.35 36.37 -18.95
N GLU A 122 -15.24 37.36 -18.99
CA GLU A 122 -16.18 37.62 -17.88
C GLU A 122 -16.97 36.35 -17.54
N TYR A 123 -17.07 36.02 -16.26
CA TYR A 123 -17.85 34.86 -15.82
C TYR A 123 -19.34 35.11 -16.06
N VAL A 124 -19.94 34.33 -16.96
CA VAL A 124 -21.35 34.43 -17.36
C VAL A 124 -22.10 33.11 -17.18
N ASP A 125 -21.53 32.17 -16.42
CA ASP A 125 -22.16 30.90 -16.05
C ASP A 125 -22.57 30.06 -17.28
N SER A 126 -21.62 29.84 -18.19
CA SER A 126 -21.86 29.15 -19.47
C SER A 126 -21.15 27.79 -19.55
N PRO A 127 -21.62 26.86 -20.41
CA PRO A 127 -20.93 25.58 -20.64
C PRO A 127 -19.47 25.69 -21.10
N ALA A 128 -19.06 26.85 -21.64
CA ALA A 128 -17.67 27.11 -22.03
C ALA A 128 -16.75 27.42 -20.84
N GLN A 129 -17.33 27.64 -19.65
CA GLN A 129 -16.65 28.03 -18.41
C GLN A 129 -16.80 26.98 -17.30
N HIS A 130 -17.56 25.91 -17.55
CA HIS A 130 -17.73 24.78 -16.64
C HIS A 130 -16.76 23.67 -17.02
N PHE A 131 -15.76 23.42 -16.18
CA PHE A 131 -14.74 22.40 -16.39
C PHE A 131 -14.99 21.17 -15.54
N ILE A 132 -14.55 20.03 -16.03
CA ILE A 132 -14.54 18.74 -15.32
C ILE A 132 -13.09 18.33 -15.15
N LEU A 133 -12.72 17.99 -13.93
CA LEU A 133 -11.38 17.55 -13.55
C LEU A 133 -11.36 16.02 -13.51
N HIS A 134 -10.77 15.40 -14.53
CA HIS A 134 -10.74 13.94 -14.64
C HIS A 134 -9.44 13.39 -14.05
N ARG A 135 -9.53 12.68 -12.93
CA ARG A 135 -8.37 12.07 -12.28
C ARG A 135 -7.83 10.90 -13.09
N THR A 136 -6.52 10.89 -13.36
CA THR A 136 -5.76 9.73 -13.86
C THR A 136 -4.98 9.07 -12.70
N ASP A 137 -3.91 8.31 -12.95
CA ASP A 137 -3.09 7.71 -11.88
C ASP A 137 -2.49 8.78 -10.94
N ASP A 138 -1.70 9.72 -11.47
CA ASP A 138 -1.01 10.76 -10.69
C ASP A 138 -1.35 12.22 -11.08
N ALA A 139 -2.07 12.43 -12.18
CA ALA A 139 -2.42 13.74 -12.71
C ALA A 139 -3.93 13.89 -13.00
N TYR A 140 -4.31 15.01 -13.62
CA TYR A 140 -5.64 15.29 -14.16
C TYR A 140 -5.55 15.58 -15.65
N TYR A 141 -6.59 15.24 -16.42
CA TYR A 141 -6.90 15.95 -17.66
C TYR A 141 -8.18 16.77 -17.46
N ILE A 142 -8.28 17.88 -18.18
CA ILE A 142 -9.33 18.89 -17.94
C ILE A 142 -10.15 19.07 -19.21
N THR A 143 -11.47 18.98 -19.10
CA THR A 143 -12.41 19.19 -20.23
C THR A 143 -13.43 20.24 -19.86
N ALA A 144 -13.88 21.09 -20.80
CA ALA A 144 -15.06 21.92 -20.56
C ALA A 144 -16.35 21.16 -20.90
N GLN A 145 -17.48 21.60 -20.35
CA GLN A 145 -18.80 21.04 -20.63
C GLN A 145 -19.15 21.10 -22.13
N CYS A 146 -18.62 22.07 -22.88
CA CYS A 146 -18.77 22.19 -24.33
C CYS A 146 -17.77 21.37 -25.16
N SER A 147 -16.74 20.76 -24.54
CA SER A 147 -15.58 20.22 -25.26
C SER A 147 -15.81 18.85 -25.92
N GLY A 148 -16.89 18.14 -25.61
CA GLY A 148 -17.12 16.80 -26.16
C GLY A 148 -15.99 15.83 -25.78
N ASN A 149 -15.16 15.42 -26.75
CA ASN A 149 -13.99 14.57 -26.52
C ASN A 149 -12.67 15.36 -26.37
N ALA A 150 -12.69 16.68 -26.53
CA ALA A 150 -11.50 17.52 -26.42
C ALA A 150 -11.16 17.82 -24.95
N ALA A 151 -9.87 17.99 -24.68
CA ALA A 151 -9.32 18.37 -23.39
C ALA A 151 -8.34 19.54 -23.57
N LEU A 152 -8.03 20.26 -22.48
CA LEU A 152 -6.94 21.24 -22.46
C LEU A 152 -5.64 20.59 -22.96
N ASP A 153 -4.94 21.29 -23.85
CA ASP A 153 -3.76 20.80 -24.55
C ASP A 153 -2.68 21.90 -24.62
N VAL A 154 -1.42 21.50 -24.49
CA VAL A 154 -0.27 22.38 -24.74
C VAL A 154 0.07 22.33 -26.22
N TYR A 155 -0.22 23.45 -26.90
CA TYR A 155 -0.05 23.56 -28.33
C TYR A 155 1.34 23.11 -28.79
N ASP A 156 1.35 22.22 -29.80
CA ASP A 156 2.54 21.66 -30.45
C ASP A 156 3.48 20.88 -29.50
N ILE A 157 2.98 20.39 -28.36
CA ILE A 157 3.77 19.62 -27.37
C ILE A 157 5.01 20.43 -26.94
N SER A 158 4.85 21.75 -26.81
CA SER A 158 5.94 22.67 -26.58
C SER A 158 6.42 22.63 -25.13
N TYR A 159 7.74 22.78 -24.95
CA TYR A 159 8.38 23.00 -23.66
C TYR A 159 8.66 24.47 -23.37
N GLU A 160 8.34 25.39 -24.29
CA GLU A 160 8.75 26.79 -24.19
C GLU A 160 7.80 27.63 -23.34
N ASN A 161 8.35 28.68 -22.72
CA ASN A 161 7.55 29.74 -22.10
C ASN A 161 6.65 30.41 -23.15
N GLY A 162 5.40 30.68 -22.79
CA GLY A 162 4.41 31.31 -23.66
C GLY A 162 3.71 30.36 -24.64
N ALA A 163 4.00 29.06 -24.60
CA ALA A 163 3.25 28.10 -25.41
C ALA A 163 1.76 28.12 -25.02
N ASN A 164 0.91 28.18 -26.04
CA ASN A 164 -0.52 28.39 -25.88
C ASN A 164 -1.20 27.17 -25.22
N ILE A 165 -2.24 27.43 -24.43
CA ILE A 165 -3.17 26.39 -24.01
C ILE A 165 -4.42 26.48 -24.88
N ASP A 166 -4.67 25.46 -25.68
CA ASP A 166 -5.89 25.30 -26.47
C ASP A 166 -6.66 24.05 -26.01
N GLN A 167 -7.69 23.65 -26.76
CA GLN A 167 -8.28 22.32 -26.61
C GLN A 167 -8.02 21.44 -27.83
N TRP A 168 -7.81 20.16 -27.59
CA TRP A 168 -7.66 19.15 -28.64
C TRP A 168 -8.27 17.83 -28.20
N ASP A 169 -8.73 17.00 -29.15
CA ASP A 169 -9.22 15.64 -28.88
C ASP A 169 -8.31 14.91 -27.91
N TYR A 170 -8.88 14.33 -26.86
CA TYR A 170 -8.09 13.68 -25.82
C TYR A 170 -7.34 12.46 -26.37
N TRP A 171 -6.01 12.58 -26.44
CA TRP A 171 -5.10 11.57 -26.97
C TRP A 171 -4.17 10.98 -25.89
N LYS A 172 -4.40 11.34 -24.61
CA LYS A 172 -3.68 10.83 -23.42
C LYS A 172 -2.22 11.26 -23.33
N GLY A 173 -1.85 12.29 -24.08
CA GLY A 173 -0.51 12.86 -24.09
C GLY A 173 -0.12 13.56 -22.80
N GLU A 174 1.18 13.68 -22.57
CA GLU A 174 1.71 14.42 -21.42
C GLU A 174 1.38 15.92 -21.47
N GLY A 175 1.16 16.48 -22.67
CA GLY A 175 0.68 17.86 -22.87
C GLY A 175 -0.79 18.09 -22.50
N GLN A 176 -1.55 17.03 -22.22
CA GLN A 176 -2.95 17.09 -21.78
C GLN A 176 -3.13 16.70 -20.30
N LYS A 177 -2.03 16.55 -19.57
CA LYS A 177 -2.02 16.13 -18.18
C LYS A 177 -1.47 17.24 -17.29
N PHE A 178 -2.16 17.49 -16.18
CA PHE A 178 -1.91 18.61 -15.28
C PHE A 178 -1.90 18.15 -13.82
N TYR A 179 -0.97 18.66 -13.03
CA TYR A 179 -1.02 18.57 -11.57
C TYR A 179 -1.70 19.81 -11.01
N ILE A 180 -2.79 19.60 -10.28
CA ILE A 180 -3.51 20.67 -9.59
C ILE A 180 -3.10 20.59 -8.12
N ARG A 181 -2.38 21.60 -7.63
CA ARG A 181 -1.82 21.61 -6.27
C ARG A 181 -2.17 22.89 -5.56
N PRO A 182 -2.60 22.85 -4.28
CA PRO A 182 -2.81 24.06 -3.49
C PRO A 182 -1.56 24.94 -3.49
N VAL A 183 -1.77 26.26 -3.47
CA VAL A 183 -0.69 27.23 -3.33
C VAL A 183 0.12 26.90 -2.07
N ASP A 184 1.45 26.99 -2.17
CA ASP A 184 2.39 26.68 -1.08
C ASP A 184 2.27 25.26 -0.50
N GLY A 185 1.63 24.32 -1.21
CA GLY A 185 1.48 22.93 -0.77
C GLY A 185 0.50 22.75 0.40
N SER A 186 -0.37 23.74 0.66
CA SER A 186 -1.39 23.64 1.71
C SER A 186 -2.71 24.33 1.33
N TYR A 187 -3.82 23.76 1.78
CA TYR A 187 -5.12 24.43 1.73
C TYR A 187 -5.16 25.51 2.81
N SER A 188 -5.42 26.75 2.41
CA SER A 188 -5.62 27.86 3.34
C SER A 188 -7.11 28.14 3.49
N LEU A 189 -7.71 27.62 4.57
CA LEU A 189 -9.15 27.68 4.84
C LEU A 189 -9.47 28.68 5.95
N ILE A 190 -10.68 29.23 5.95
CA ILE A 190 -11.13 30.14 7.02
C ILE A 190 -11.62 29.30 8.20
N ALA A 191 -11.09 29.53 9.40
CA ALA A 191 -11.53 28.76 10.56
C ALA A 191 -12.99 29.11 10.90
N GLY A 192 -13.80 28.09 11.14
CA GLY A 192 -15.23 28.26 11.42
C GLY A 192 -16.11 28.49 10.18
N ASP A 193 -15.57 28.43 8.95
CA ASP A 193 -16.34 28.42 7.69
C ASP A 193 -16.61 26.96 7.27
N LEU A 194 -17.72 26.39 7.78
CA LEU A 194 -18.02 24.96 7.64
C LEU A 194 -18.83 24.64 6.39
N ASN A 195 -19.38 25.66 5.71
CA ASN A 195 -20.06 25.49 4.43
C ASN A 195 -19.19 25.89 3.22
N PHE A 196 -17.96 26.37 3.47
CA PHE A 196 -16.94 26.74 2.47
C PHE A 196 -17.45 27.81 1.51
N ASP A 197 -18.26 28.75 2.01
CA ASP A 197 -18.77 29.88 1.23
C ASP A 197 -17.89 31.13 1.31
N GLY A 198 -16.79 31.05 2.08
CA GLY A 198 -15.82 32.12 2.29
C GLY A 198 -16.21 33.10 3.39
N VAL A 199 -17.32 32.88 4.11
CA VAL A 199 -17.85 33.80 5.12
C VAL A 199 -18.34 33.08 6.37
N VAL A 200 -17.63 33.28 7.48
CA VAL A 200 -18.09 32.79 8.79
C VAL A 200 -19.34 33.54 9.25
N ASN A 201 -20.47 32.82 9.31
CA ASN A 201 -21.77 33.38 9.65
C ASN A 201 -22.66 32.39 10.42
N SER A 202 -23.94 32.72 10.62
CA SER A 202 -24.86 31.89 11.41
C SER A 202 -25.14 30.51 10.80
N TYR A 203 -24.96 30.34 9.49
CA TYR A 203 -25.08 29.03 8.84
C TYR A 203 -23.97 28.10 9.29
N ASP A 204 -22.73 28.56 9.43
CA ASP A 204 -21.60 27.74 9.86
C ASP A 204 -21.79 27.17 11.25
N ARG A 205 -22.37 27.97 12.16
CA ARG A 205 -22.74 27.48 13.49
C ARG A 205 -23.76 26.34 13.42
N ILE A 206 -24.71 26.39 12.48
CA ILE A 206 -25.67 25.30 12.24
C ILE A 206 -24.93 24.07 11.70
N PHE A 207 -23.98 24.25 10.78
CA PHE A 207 -23.15 23.15 10.29
C PHE A 207 -22.25 22.58 11.40
N MET A 208 -21.74 23.39 12.32
CA MET A 208 -20.93 22.92 13.45
C MET A 208 -21.76 22.10 14.43
N GLU A 209 -22.96 22.55 14.77
CA GLU A 209 -23.89 21.78 15.60
C GLU A 209 -24.24 20.43 14.93
N ARG A 210 -24.46 20.42 13.61
CA ARG A 210 -24.66 19.19 12.85
C ARG A 210 -23.43 18.30 12.85
N ALA A 211 -22.25 18.86 12.62
CA ALA A 211 -20.98 18.12 12.62
C ALA A 211 -20.72 17.44 13.98
N LEU A 212 -21.00 18.13 15.10
CA LEU A 212 -20.86 17.59 16.45
C LEU A 212 -21.87 16.50 16.80
N THR A 213 -23.07 16.55 16.20
CA THR A 213 -24.16 15.61 16.53
C THR A 213 -24.28 14.45 15.55
N GLN A 214 -23.86 14.63 14.30
CA GLN A 214 -24.05 13.70 13.18
C GLN A 214 -22.71 13.26 12.55
N GLY A 215 -21.59 13.82 13.02
CA GLY A 215 -20.26 13.58 12.50
C GLY A 215 -19.92 14.43 11.26
N ALA A 216 -18.62 14.55 10.99
CA ALA A 216 -18.10 15.28 9.86
C ALA A 216 -16.82 14.64 9.28
N ASP A 217 -16.40 15.05 8.09
CA ASP A 217 -15.11 14.61 7.53
C ASP A 217 -13.92 15.33 8.19
N LYS A 218 -12.71 14.87 7.85
CA LYS A 218 -11.47 15.38 8.43
C LYS A 218 -11.28 16.87 8.16
N ILE A 219 -11.61 17.37 6.96
CA ILE A 219 -11.44 18.78 6.62
C ILE A 219 -12.38 19.64 7.46
N VAL A 220 -13.66 19.28 7.52
CA VAL A 220 -14.66 19.99 8.32
C VAL A 220 -14.31 19.99 9.80
N THR A 221 -13.90 18.84 10.36
CA THR A 221 -13.46 18.79 11.77
C THR A 221 -12.21 19.61 12.02
N THR A 222 -11.31 19.74 11.03
CA THR A 222 -10.13 20.61 11.16
C THR A 222 -10.55 22.07 11.11
N VAL A 223 -11.39 22.46 10.14
CA VAL A 223 -11.91 23.82 9.99
C VAL A 223 -12.74 24.26 11.19
N GLY A 224 -13.47 23.33 11.81
CA GLY A 224 -14.28 23.56 13.00
C GLY A 224 -13.51 23.55 14.33
N ASP A 225 -12.23 23.15 14.34
CA ASP A 225 -11.33 23.29 15.49
C ASP A 225 -10.80 24.72 15.54
N VAL A 226 -11.65 25.64 15.99
CA VAL A 226 -11.40 27.07 15.91
C VAL A 226 -10.48 27.58 17.02
N ASP A 227 -10.30 26.81 18.10
CA ASP A 227 -9.29 27.09 19.13
C ASP A 227 -7.93 26.43 18.81
N GLY A 228 -7.92 25.40 17.95
CA GLY A 228 -6.70 24.76 17.48
C GLY A 228 -6.09 23.74 18.42
N ASN A 229 -6.88 23.18 19.33
CA ASN A 229 -6.43 22.15 20.27
C ASN A 229 -6.32 20.75 19.62
N GLY A 230 -6.72 20.62 18.35
CA GLY A 230 -6.72 19.39 17.56
C GLY A 230 -8.04 18.63 17.56
N ILE A 231 -9.09 19.17 18.19
CA ILE A 231 -10.38 18.49 18.40
C ILE A 231 -11.54 19.50 18.31
N MET A 232 -12.34 19.41 17.24
CA MET A 232 -13.63 20.11 17.15
C MET A 232 -14.64 19.56 18.18
N ASN A 233 -15.10 20.43 19.08
CA ASN A 233 -16.01 20.09 20.16
C ASN A 233 -16.99 21.24 20.50
N TYR A 234 -17.74 21.14 21.61
CA TYR A 234 -18.74 22.15 21.99
C TYR A 234 -18.13 23.48 22.46
N ASP A 235 -16.86 23.50 22.89
CA ASP A 235 -16.12 24.71 23.24
C ASP A 235 -15.83 25.54 21.98
N ASP A 236 -15.48 24.89 20.86
CA ASP A 236 -15.35 25.53 19.55
C ASP A 236 -16.67 26.18 19.10
N MET A 237 -17.78 25.46 19.27
CA MET A 237 -19.10 26.00 18.95
C MET A 237 -19.48 27.19 19.83
N SER A 238 -19.05 27.20 21.09
CA SER A 238 -19.21 28.35 21.97
C SER A 238 -18.36 29.54 21.52
N LEU A 239 -17.10 29.30 21.14
CA LEU A 239 -16.20 30.33 20.61
C LEU A 239 -16.73 30.94 19.31
N LEU A 240 -17.16 30.09 18.36
CA LEU A 240 -17.80 30.54 17.13
C LEU A 240 -19.07 31.36 17.41
N THR A 241 -19.88 30.94 18.38
CA THR A 241 -21.08 31.70 18.78
C THR A 241 -20.71 33.08 19.33
N ASP A 242 -19.68 33.16 20.17
CA ASP A 242 -19.22 34.41 20.76
C ASP A 242 -18.63 35.35 19.70
N PHE A 243 -17.89 34.81 18.73
CA PHE A 243 -17.40 35.53 17.55
C PHE A 243 -18.56 36.13 16.74
N LEU A 244 -19.59 35.32 16.43
CA LEU A 244 -20.78 35.77 15.68
C LEU A 244 -21.61 36.83 16.44
N LEU A 245 -21.50 36.89 17.78
CA LEU A 245 -22.13 37.91 18.62
C LEU A 245 -21.27 39.19 18.76
N GLY A 246 -20.11 39.25 18.10
CA GLY A 246 -19.20 40.39 18.13
C GLY A 246 -18.42 40.52 19.45
N LYS A 247 -18.25 39.44 20.20
CA LYS A 247 -17.37 39.41 21.37
C LYS A 247 -15.92 39.21 20.92
N GLU A 248 -14.98 39.62 21.77
CA GLU A 248 -13.57 39.32 21.58
C GLU A 248 -13.32 37.83 21.88
N THR A 249 -12.69 37.11 20.94
CA THR A 249 -12.46 35.66 21.00
C THR A 249 -11.04 35.32 20.56
N ASP A 250 -10.43 34.28 21.13
CA ASP A 250 -9.12 33.73 20.69
C ASP A 250 -9.27 32.72 19.54
N MET A 251 -10.20 33.00 18.62
CA MET A 251 -10.50 32.14 17.49
C MET A 251 -9.39 32.26 16.44
N LYS A 252 -8.92 31.14 15.89
CA LYS A 252 -8.02 31.15 14.72
C LYS A 252 -8.70 31.87 13.56
N GLY A 253 -7.92 32.60 12.75
CA GLY A 253 -8.44 33.26 11.55
C GLY A 253 -8.43 32.36 10.31
N ARG A 254 -7.33 31.63 10.10
CA ARG A 254 -7.17 30.66 9.01
C ARG A 254 -6.50 29.39 9.50
N ILE A 255 -6.75 28.30 8.80
CA ILE A 255 -6.22 26.97 9.02
C ILE A 255 -5.47 26.55 7.76
N SER A 256 -4.23 26.10 7.93
CA SER A 256 -3.43 25.52 6.85
C SER A 256 -3.47 24.00 6.98
N ILE A 257 -3.92 23.32 5.93
CA ILE A 257 -3.95 21.85 5.85
C ILE A 257 -2.96 21.43 4.76
N PRO A 258 -1.87 20.70 5.07
CA PRO A 258 -0.94 20.21 4.06
C PRO A 258 -1.66 19.39 2.99
N SER A 259 -1.34 19.64 1.72
CA SER A 259 -1.95 18.93 0.59
C SER A 259 -1.21 17.65 0.22
N GLU A 260 0.08 17.56 0.57
CA GLU A 260 0.88 16.39 0.25
C GLU A 260 0.48 15.19 1.13
N LYS A 261 0.25 14.06 0.46
CA LYS A 261 0.08 12.78 1.14
C LYS A 261 1.37 12.45 1.90
N PRO A 262 1.27 11.90 3.11
CA PRO A 262 2.45 11.53 3.89
C PRO A 262 3.29 10.50 3.14
N ASP A 263 4.60 10.55 3.36
CA ASP A 263 5.50 9.52 2.89
C ASP A 263 5.11 8.15 3.45
N PHE A 264 5.22 7.13 2.62
CA PHE A 264 4.79 5.77 2.93
C PHE A 264 5.81 4.71 2.52
N ALA A 265 6.62 4.99 1.49
CA ALA A 265 7.59 4.06 0.93
C ALA A 265 8.89 4.82 0.60
N TYR A 266 9.86 4.11 0.04
CA TYR A 266 11.16 4.64 -0.37
C TYR A 266 11.43 4.30 -1.83
N LEU A 267 12.00 5.26 -2.55
CA LEU A 267 12.61 5.06 -3.87
C LEU A 267 14.12 5.08 -3.72
N PHE A 268 14.79 4.04 -4.22
CA PHE A 268 16.24 3.97 -4.33
C PHE A 268 16.66 4.13 -5.79
N ALA A 269 17.42 5.18 -6.08
CA ALA A 269 18.01 5.48 -7.38
C ALA A 269 19.46 5.00 -7.45
N TYR A 270 19.81 4.22 -8.47
CA TYR A 270 21.14 3.60 -8.59
C TYR A 270 21.53 3.34 -10.05
N PHE A 271 22.75 2.83 -10.26
CA PHE A 271 23.19 2.26 -11.54
C PHE A 271 23.82 0.87 -11.35
N LEU A 272 23.98 0.09 -12.41
CA LEU A 272 24.25 -1.35 -12.30
C LEU A 272 25.74 -1.73 -12.43
N GLY A 273 26.51 -0.96 -13.19
CA GLY A 273 27.82 -1.42 -13.61
C GLY A 273 28.54 -0.49 -14.59
N ASN A 274 29.40 -1.07 -15.42
CA ASN A 274 30.32 -0.33 -16.29
C ASN A 274 29.99 -0.51 -17.79
N ALA A 275 29.01 -1.34 -18.14
CA ALA A 275 28.53 -1.37 -19.53
C ALA A 275 27.70 -0.09 -19.80
N PRO A 276 27.71 0.49 -21.01
CA PRO A 276 26.92 1.69 -21.32
C PRO A 276 25.41 1.56 -21.01
N GLU A 277 24.85 0.35 -21.12
CA GLU A 277 23.46 0.04 -20.75
C GLU A 277 23.23 -0.08 -19.23
N GLN A 278 24.31 -0.22 -18.45
CA GLN A 278 24.34 -0.30 -16.99
C GLN A 278 24.70 1.03 -16.31
N GLU A 279 25.28 1.99 -17.05
CA GLU A 279 25.58 3.36 -16.62
C GLU A 279 24.37 4.28 -16.90
N ARG A 280 23.22 3.90 -16.32
CA ARG A 280 21.91 4.53 -16.54
C ARG A 280 21.11 4.51 -15.25
N LEU A 281 20.10 5.39 -15.15
CA LEU A 281 19.24 5.47 -13.98
C LEU A 281 18.41 4.19 -13.86
N SER A 282 18.50 3.55 -12.71
CA SER A 282 17.72 2.37 -12.31
C SER A 282 17.04 2.63 -10.97
N TYR A 283 15.92 1.95 -10.72
CA TYR A 283 15.13 2.14 -9.52
C TYR A 283 14.83 0.86 -8.77
N ALA A 284 14.68 0.98 -7.46
CA ALA A 284 14.10 -0.02 -6.58
C ALA A 284 13.20 0.66 -5.55
N VAL A 285 12.22 -0.06 -5.03
CA VAL A 285 11.29 0.45 -4.01
C VAL A 285 11.32 -0.39 -2.75
N SER A 286 11.01 0.24 -1.61
CA SER A 286 10.87 -0.43 -0.32
C SER A 286 9.70 0.15 0.46
N LEU A 287 8.93 -0.68 1.16
CA LEU A 287 7.87 -0.23 2.06
C LEU A 287 8.36 -0.02 3.50
N ASP A 288 9.51 -0.58 3.85
CA ASP A 288 10.04 -0.57 5.21
C ASP A 288 11.40 0.12 5.35
N GLY A 289 12.04 0.48 4.23
CA GLY A 289 13.37 1.09 4.20
C GLY A 289 14.51 0.10 4.36
N TYR A 290 14.24 -1.20 4.50
CA TYR A 290 15.25 -2.24 4.68
C TYR A 290 15.28 -3.22 3.51
N ASN A 291 14.12 -3.54 2.94
CA ASN A 291 13.95 -4.54 1.90
C ASN A 291 13.60 -3.86 0.58
N PHE A 292 14.57 -3.78 -0.32
CA PHE A 292 14.42 -3.12 -1.61
C PHE A 292 14.19 -4.14 -2.73
N LYS A 293 13.21 -3.86 -3.58
CA LYS A 293 12.86 -4.64 -4.76
C LYS A 293 13.10 -3.83 -6.02
N ALA A 294 13.87 -4.38 -6.96
CA ALA A 294 14.17 -3.69 -8.21
C ALA A 294 12.92 -3.47 -9.07
N LEU A 295 12.79 -2.28 -9.65
CA LEU A 295 11.80 -1.97 -10.68
C LEU A 295 12.30 -2.38 -12.07
N ASN A 296 11.39 -2.48 -13.04
CA ASN A 296 11.67 -2.83 -14.44
C ASN A 296 12.52 -4.12 -14.63
N ASN A 297 12.30 -5.11 -13.77
CA ASN A 297 13.08 -6.36 -13.71
C ASN A 297 14.59 -6.12 -13.56
N GLY A 298 14.98 -5.11 -12.78
CA GLY A 298 16.37 -4.76 -12.54
C GLY A 298 17.08 -4.06 -13.70
N ARG A 299 16.34 -3.57 -14.70
CA ARG A 299 16.89 -2.80 -15.83
C ARG A 299 16.73 -1.31 -15.59
N ALA A 300 17.54 -0.52 -16.30
CA ALA A 300 17.44 0.94 -16.29
C ALA A 300 16.04 1.43 -16.66
N VAL A 301 15.59 2.48 -15.99
CA VAL A 301 14.30 3.15 -16.19
C VAL A 301 14.42 4.38 -17.09
N TRP A 302 15.60 5.00 -17.14
CA TRP A 302 15.84 6.20 -17.92
C TRP A 302 17.29 6.31 -18.43
N GLN A 303 17.46 6.97 -19.58
CA GLN A 303 18.74 7.28 -20.20
C GLN A 303 18.78 8.76 -20.60
N SER A 304 19.83 9.46 -20.19
CA SER A 304 20.13 10.82 -20.65
C SER A 304 20.49 10.88 -22.12
N LYS A 305 20.10 11.96 -22.79
CA LYS A 305 20.51 12.32 -24.16
C LYS A 305 21.62 13.37 -24.16
N ALA A 306 21.93 13.96 -23.01
CA ALA A 306 23.00 14.93 -22.83
C ALA A 306 24.37 14.27 -22.53
N GLY A 307 25.44 15.00 -22.81
CA GLY A 307 26.82 14.62 -22.46
C GLY A 307 27.26 13.30 -23.04
N THR A 308 27.70 12.38 -22.18
CA THR A 308 28.17 11.05 -22.58
C THR A 308 27.04 10.04 -22.81
N GLU A 309 25.78 10.45 -22.59
CA GLU A 309 24.57 9.59 -22.57
C GLU A 309 24.60 8.48 -21.50
N CYS A 310 25.54 8.56 -20.56
CA CYS A 310 25.74 7.63 -19.46
C CYS A 310 25.86 8.43 -18.17
N LEU A 311 25.37 7.87 -17.08
CA LEU A 311 25.38 8.51 -15.76
C LEU A 311 25.85 7.54 -14.69
N ARG A 312 26.48 8.09 -13.65
CA ARG A 312 26.83 7.40 -12.41
C ARG A 312 26.45 8.26 -11.22
N ASP A 313 26.31 7.62 -10.07
CA ASP A 313 26.06 8.29 -8.79
C ASP A 313 24.79 9.17 -8.81
N PRO A 314 23.62 8.62 -9.19
CA PRO A 314 22.40 9.40 -9.29
C PRO A 314 21.93 9.88 -7.92
N TYR A 315 21.75 11.20 -7.80
CA TYR A 315 21.16 11.88 -6.66
C TYR A 315 19.83 12.49 -7.07
N ILE A 316 18.74 12.04 -6.44
CA ILE A 316 17.40 12.59 -6.68
C ILE A 316 16.92 13.29 -5.42
N PHE A 317 16.28 14.43 -5.59
CA PHE A 317 15.63 15.17 -4.51
C PHE A 317 14.46 15.99 -5.05
N LYS A 318 13.57 16.42 -4.15
CA LYS A 318 12.48 17.34 -4.47
C LYS A 318 12.94 18.78 -4.25
N GLY A 319 12.76 19.62 -5.26
CA GLY A 319 13.14 21.03 -5.24
C GLY A 319 12.05 21.95 -4.69
N GLU A 320 12.43 23.20 -4.42
CA GLU A 320 11.59 24.32 -3.97
C GLU A 320 10.66 24.81 -5.09
N ASP A 321 10.95 24.43 -6.34
CA ASP A 321 10.05 24.58 -7.49
C ASP A 321 8.94 23.51 -7.51
N GLY A 322 9.00 22.51 -6.63
CA GLY A 322 8.04 21.40 -6.53
C GLY A 322 8.29 20.27 -7.53
N LEU A 323 9.41 20.32 -8.27
CA LEU A 323 9.86 19.29 -9.19
C LEU A 323 10.85 18.33 -8.52
N TYR A 324 11.02 17.15 -9.08
CA TYR A 324 12.15 16.27 -8.78
C TYR A 324 13.34 16.63 -9.66
N HIS A 325 14.51 16.72 -9.05
CA HIS A 325 15.76 17.00 -9.74
C HIS A 325 16.68 15.80 -9.61
N LEU A 326 17.40 15.50 -10.68
CA LEU A 326 18.47 14.51 -10.72
C LEU A 326 19.78 15.24 -10.92
N LEU A 327 20.76 14.96 -10.07
CA LEU A 327 22.17 15.25 -10.33
C LEU A 327 22.92 13.92 -10.47
N ALA A 328 23.89 13.87 -11.38
CA ALA A 328 24.71 12.69 -11.56
C ALA A 328 26.09 13.05 -12.12
N THR A 329 27.05 12.15 -11.94
CA THR A 329 28.32 12.19 -12.65
C THR A 329 28.07 11.89 -14.14
N ASP A 330 28.38 12.82 -15.05
CA ASP A 330 28.36 12.56 -16.50
C ASP A 330 29.57 11.69 -16.86
N MET A 331 29.38 10.39 -17.05
CA MET A 331 30.48 9.46 -17.27
C MET A 331 30.08 8.25 -18.11
N LYS A 332 30.96 7.94 -19.07
CA LYS A 332 30.95 6.68 -19.81
C LYS A 332 32.29 5.97 -19.66
N SER A 333 32.32 4.87 -18.91
CA SER A 333 33.58 4.18 -18.59
C SER A 333 34.27 3.58 -19.83
N SER A 334 33.50 3.27 -20.88
CA SER A 334 34.05 2.82 -22.18
C SER A 334 34.88 3.89 -22.90
N LEU A 335 34.76 5.17 -22.52
CA LEU A 335 35.59 6.28 -23.00
C LEU A 335 36.84 6.50 -22.12
N GLY A 336 37.07 5.62 -21.14
CA GLY A 336 38.14 5.71 -20.15
C GLY A 336 37.71 6.42 -18.86
N TRP A 337 38.50 6.24 -17.79
CA TRP A 337 38.20 6.75 -16.44
C TRP A 337 38.26 8.26 -16.26
N ASN A 338 38.62 9.01 -17.32
CA ASN A 338 38.71 10.47 -17.32
C ASN A 338 37.55 11.13 -18.10
N SER A 339 36.49 10.39 -18.43
CA SER A 339 35.28 10.93 -19.11
C SER A 339 34.32 11.65 -18.15
N ASN A 340 34.55 11.52 -16.84
CA ASN A 340 33.75 12.00 -15.71
C ASN A 340 34.06 13.44 -15.28
N ARG A 341 34.04 14.38 -16.23
CA ARG A 341 34.57 15.74 -15.98
C ARG A 341 33.51 16.79 -15.65
N ASN A 342 32.24 16.43 -15.79
CA ASN A 342 31.10 17.33 -15.68
C ASN A 342 29.98 16.66 -14.88
N LEU A 343 28.97 17.45 -14.54
CA LEU A 343 27.76 16.97 -13.90
C LEU A 343 26.63 16.91 -14.93
N LEU A 344 25.77 15.92 -14.78
CA LEU A 344 24.48 15.83 -15.46
C LEU A 344 23.39 16.36 -14.52
N SER A 345 22.46 17.13 -15.06
CA SER A 345 21.24 17.57 -14.38
C SER A 345 20.02 17.20 -15.22
N ALA A 346 18.90 16.83 -14.60
CA ALA A 346 17.60 16.61 -15.26
C ALA A 346 16.44 16.87 -14.29
N LYS A 347 15.23 17.04 -14.83
CA LYS A 347 14.01 17.31 -14.05
C LYS A 347 12.94 16.27 -14.29
N SER A 348 12.05 16.09 -13.31
CA SER A 348 10.87 15.26 -13.42
C SER A 348 9.73 15.81 -12.58
N THR A 349 8.49 15.62 -13.02
CA THR A 349 7.30 15.94 -12.23
C THR A 349 6.80 14.76 -11.39
N ASP A 350 7.18 13.53 -11.77
CA ASP A 350 6.56 12.27 -11.30
C ASP A 350 7.53 11.12 -11.05
N LEU A 351 8.85 11.37 -11.16
CA LEU A 351 9.93 10.37 -11.07
C LEU A 351 9.96 9.35 -12.23
N VAL A 352 8.95 9.32 -13.11
CA VAL A 352 8.87 8.39 -14.25
C VAL A 352 9.40 9.06 -15.52
N HIS A 353 8.97 10.30 -15.76
CA HIS A 353 9.31 11.05 -16.95
C HIS A 353 10.35 12.12 -16.61
N TRP A 354 11.54 11.95 -17.18
CA TRP A 354 12.66 12.86 -17.03
C TRP A 354 12.82 13.70 -18.30
N PHE A 355 12.97 15.01 -18.12
CA PHE A 355 13.11 15.99 -19.19
C PHE A 355 14.18 17.03 -18.83
N ASP A 356 14.52 17.90 -19.80
CA ASP A 356 15.41 19.04 -19.60
C ASP A 356 16.80 18.63 -19.07
N ASP A 357 17.32 17.54 -19.62
CA ASP A 357 18.62 17.00 -19.28
C ASP A 357 19.76 17.84 -19.88
N THR A 358 20.71 18.26 -19.05
CA THR A 358 21.79 19.17 -19.45
C THR A 358 23.10 18.87 -18.72
N ILE A 359 24.20 19.35 -19.29
CA ILE A 359 25.53 19.23 -18.70
C ILE A 359 25.91 20.53 -17.99
N ILE A 360 26.22 20.40 -16.70
CA ILE A 360 26.88 21.44 -15.93
C ILE A 360 28.38 21.25 -16.10
N GLU A 361 28.96 22.06 -16.99
CA GLU A 361 30.40 22.05 -17.24
C GLU A 361 31.20 22.48 -16.00
N ILE A 362 32.15 21.64 -15.58
CA ILE A 362 33.05 21.92 -14.45
C ILE A 362 34.48 22.08 -14.96
N ALA A 363 35.04 21.01 -15.55
CA ALA A 363 36.42 20.98 -15.95
C ALA A 363 36.74 22.00 -17.05
N ASN A 364 37.79 22.79 -16.83
CA ASN A 364 38.29 23.81 -17.77
C ASN A 364 37.35 24.99 -18.06
N LYS A 365 36.23 25.12 -17.34
CA LYS A 365 35.35 26.30 -17.44
C LYS A 365 35.75 27.42 -16.48
N TYR A 366 36.16 27.06 -15.27
CA TYR A 366 36.48 28.02 -14.21
C TYR A 366 37.98 28.04 -13.93
N PRO A 367 38.59 29.20 -13.58
CA PRO A 367 39.99 29.29 -13.20
C PRO A 367 40.39 28.31 -12.09
N SER A 368 39.52 28.09 -11.09
CA SER A 368 39.74 27.13 -10.00
C SER A 368 39.66 25.66 -10.42
N MET A 369 39.13 25.38 -11.63
CA MET A 369 38.90 24.05 -12.17
C MET A 369 39.66 23.81 -13.49
N MET A 370 40.66 24.64 -13.78
CA MET A 370 41.50 24.46 -14.97
C MET A 370 42.33 23.19 -14.82
N GLY A 371 42.19 22.28 -15.79
CA GLY A 371 42.85 20.98 -15.76
C GLY A 371 42.19 19.94 -14.87
N ALA A 372 41.05 20.26 -14.23
CA ALA A 372 40.30 19.28 -13.45
C ALA A 372 40.01 18.04 -14.30
N ASP A 373 40.31 16.86 -13.75
CA ASP A 373 40.20 15.60 -14.50
C ASP A 373 39.00 14.74 -14.09
N ARG A 374 38.27 15.17 -13.06
CA ARG A 374 37.06 14.53 -12.55
C ARG A 374 36.14 15.51 -11.80
N ALA A 375 34.84 15.24 -11.83
CA ALA A 375 33.81 15.79 -10.96
C ALA A 375 32.83 14.64 -10.62
N TRP A 376 32.78 14.21 -9.36
CA TRP A 376 32.13 12.96 -8.94
C TRP A 376 31.04 13.17 -7.91
N ALA A 377 30.05 12.26 -7.96
CA ALA A 377 28.97 12.10 -7.00
C ALA A 377 28.34 13.44 -6.57
N PRO A 378 27.83 14.25 -7.53
CA PRO A 378 27.23 15.51 -7.18
C PRO A 378 25.95 15.30 -6.38
N GLN A 379 25.79 16.09 -5.34
CA GLN A 379 24.54 16.22 -4.62
C GLN A 379 24.26 17.72 -4.38
N ALA A 380 23.08 18.04 -3.87
CA ALA A 380 22.70 19.42 -3.60
C ALA A 380 21.90 19.55 -2.31
N ILE A 381 22.06 20.70 -1.65
CA ILE A 381 21.21 21.09 -0.52
C ILE A 381 20.74 22.53 -0.73
N TYR A 382 19.49 22.83 -0.39
CA TYR A 382 18.98 24.19 -0.48
C TYR A 382 19.52 25.03 0.68
N ASP A 383 20.25 26.10 0.35
CA ASP A 383 20.78 27.05 1.32
C ASP A 383 19.80 28.22 1.46
N THR A 384 19.02 28.18 2.54
CA THR A 384 17.98 29.18 2.82
C THR A 384 18.55 30.60 3.00
N ASP A 385 19.79 30.74 3.48
CA ASP A 385 20.45 32.04 3.63
C ASP A 385 20.80 32.68 2.28
N LYS A 386 20.89 31.85 1.22
CA LYS A 386 21.24 32.28 -0.15
C LYS A 386 20.06 32.27 -1.11
N GLY A 387 18.98 31.56 -0.78
CA GLY A 387 17.88 31.31 -1.69
C GLY A 387 18.35 30.60 -2.95
N SER A 388 19.23 29.59 -2.81
CA SER A 388 19.88 28.89 -3.91
C SER A 388 20.31 27.49 -3.47
N TYR A 389 20.41 26.55 -4.42
CA TYR A 389 21.03 25.26 -4.15
C TYR A 389 22.55 25.40 -4.07
N MET A 390 23.14 24.80 -3.05
CA MET A 390 24.56 24.50 -3.00
C MET A 390 24.78 23.12 -3.62
N ILE A 391 25.29 23.07 -4.84
CA ILE A 391 25.74 21.81 -5.46
C ILE A 391 27.15 21.52 -4.96
N TYR A 392 27.37 20.31 -4.43
CA TYR A 392 28.67 19.85 -3.95
C TYR A 392 29.07 18.55 -4.62
N PHE A 393 30.36 18.41 -4.90
CA PHE A 393 30.92 17.29 -5.67
C PHE A 393 32.40 17.11 -5.35
N ALA A 394 32.92 15.90 -5.57
CA ALA A 394 34.35 15.63 -5.40
C ALA A 394 35.11 15.92 -6.69
N ALA A 395 36.24 16.63 -6.62
CA ALA A 395 37.05 16.94 -7.79
C ALA A 395 38.55 16.87 -7.48
N ARG A 396 39.34 16.57 -8.51
CA ARG A 396 40.80 16.63 -8.49
C ARG A 396 41.28 17.62 -9.54
N VAL A 397 42.15 18.55 -9.14
CA VAL A 397 42.66 19.61 -10.01
C VAL A 397 44.19 19.56 -10.00
N PRO A 398 44.80 18.73 -10.89
CA PRO A 398 46.24 18.54 -10.92
C PRO A 398 47.02 19.86 -11.00
N GLY A 399 48.03 19.99 -10.13
CA GLY A 399 48.85 21.20 -10.02
C GLY A 399 48.24 22.34 -9.17
N ILE A 400 46.97 22.21 -8.74
CA ILE A 400 46.39 23.02 -7.66
C ILE A 400 46.31 22.19 -6.38
N ASP A 401 45.61 21.06 -6.45
CA ASP A 401 45.60 20.02 -5.42
C ASP A 401 45.49 18.66 -6.11
N ASP A 402 46.49 17.80 -5.90
CA ASP A 402 46.57 16.48 -6.52
C ASP A 402 45.68 15.44 -5.81
N ARG A 403 45.02 15.83 -4.72
CA ARG A 403 44.00 15.03 -4.04
C ARG A 403 42.63 15.18 -4.70
N THR A 404 41.78 14.19 -4.52
CA THR A 404 40.33 14.34 -4.78
C THR A 404 39.68 14.82 -3.49
N ILE A 405 39.13 16.03 -3.51
CA ILE A 405 38.52 16.68 -2.34
C ILE A 405 37.18 17.31 -2.72
N MET A 406 36.42 17.77 -1.71
CA MET A 406 35.07 18.29 -1.90
C MET A 406 35.09 19.76 -2.31
N TYR A 407 34.34 20.07 -3.37
CA TYR A 407 34.07 21.42 -3.86
C TYR A 407 32.56 21.69 -3.82
N TYR A 408 32.19 22.96 -3.88
CA TYR A 408 30.81 23.39 -4.04
C TYR A 408 30.68 24.62 -4.96
N ALA A 409 29.49 24.82 -5.49
CA ALA A 409 29.05 26.03 -6.17
C ALA A 409 27.55 26.21 -5.99
N TYR A 410 27.07 27.46 -6.05
CA TYR A 410 25.65 27.75 -6.02
C TYR A 410 25.03 27.72 -7.41
N SER A 411 23.79 27.24 -7.49
CA SER A 411 22.94 27.27 -8.68
C SER A 411 21.48 27.41 -8.26
N ARG A 412 20.75 28.38 -8.81
CA ARG A 412 19.29 28.49 -8.60
C ARG A 412 18.48 27.56 -9.47
N ASP A 413 18.93 27.35 -10.72
CA ASP A 413 18.19 26.59 -11.73
C ASP A 413 18.63 25.12 -11.85
N LEU A 414 19.70 24.74 -11.13
CA LEU A 414 20.38 23.44 -11.20
C LEU A 414 20.88 23.10 -12.61
N LYS A 415 21.21 24.12 -13.41
CA LYS A 415 21.80 23.98 -14.76
C LYS A 415 23.04 24.85 -14.92
N THR A 416 22.98 26.06 -14.41
CA THR A 416 24.04 27.05 -14.50
C THR A 416 24.56 27.35 -13.11
N LEU A 417 25.88 27.32 -12.93
CA LEU A 417 26.48 27.74 -11.66
C LEU A 417 26.49 29.28 -11.59
N ASP A 418 25.86 29.82 -10.55
CA ASP A 418 25.86 31.25 -10.20
C ASP A 418 27.21 31.69 -9.62
N THR A 419 27.99 30.75 -9.08
CA THR A 419 29.31 30.99 -8.51
C THR A 419 30.36 30.04 -9.08
N ALA A 420 31.61 30.51 -9.21
CA ALA A 420 32.71 29.62 -9.53
C ALA A 420 32.91 28.57 -8.40
N PRO A 421 33.26 27.31 -8.73
CA PRO A 421 33.51 26.29 -7.72
C PRO A 421 34.61 26.68 -6.72
N ALA A 422 34.32 26.47 -5.44
CA ALA A 422 35.21 26.72 -4.31
C ALA A 422 35.37 25.44 -3.46
N VAL A 423 36.47 25.32 -2.71
CA VAL A 423 36.69 24.17 -1.82
C VAL A 423 35.64 24.19 -0.71
N LEU A 424 34.89 23.09 -0.59
CA LEU A 424 33.96 22.84 0.51
C LEU A 424 34.69 22.26 1.70
N PHE A 425 35.48 21.22 1.45
CA PHE A 425 36.18 20.48 2.49
C PHE A 425 37.37 19.72 1.94
N ALA A 426 38.48 19.82 2.66
CA ALA A 426 39.70 19.04 2.44
C ALA A 426 40.20 18.49 3.78
N PRO A 427 40.34 17.17 3.92
CA PRO A 427 40.87 16.56 5.15
C PRO A 427 42.23 17.14 5.54
N ALA A 428 42.41 17.42 6.83
CA ALA A 428 43.62 18.04 7.37
C ALA A 428 44.81 17.06 7.42
N ASP A 429 44.54 15.75 7.40
CA ASP A 429 45.53 14.66 7.36
C ASP A 429 46.12 14.45 5.95
N GLY A 430 45.65 15.18 4.95
CA GLY A 430 46.12 15.07 3.57
C GLY A 430 45.45 13.94 2.78
N HIS A 431 44.40 13.31 3.31
CA HIS A 431 43.65 12.27 2.61
C HIS A 431 42.71 12.84 1.54
N ASP A 432 42.27 11.94 0.66
CA ASP A 432 41.19 12.16 -0.30
C ASP A 432 39.81 12.09 0.39
N ALA A 433 38.87 12.92 -0.07
CA ALA A 433 37.47 12.92 0.36
C ALA A 433 36.54 12.90 -0.87
N ILE A 434 35.67 11.90 -0.95
CA ILE A 434 34.70 11.73 -2.04
C ILE A 434 33.32 11.33 -1.50
N ASP A 435 32.32 11.23 -2.39
CA ASP A 435 31.00 10.66 -2.13
C ASP A 435 30.36 11.21 -0.85
N SER A 436 30.18 12.52 -0.77
CA SER A 436 29.60 13.13 0.43
C SER A 436 28.07 13.13 0.38
N ASP A 437 27.44 12.99 1.54
CA ASP A 437 26.02 13.25 1.77
C ASP A 437 25.88 14.22 2.95
N ILE A 438 25.13 15.31 2.75
CA ILE A 438 24.98 16.41 3.71
C ILE A 438 23.53 16.49 4.18
N VAL A 439 23.32 16.24 5.46
CA VAL A 439 22.00 16.32 6.09
C VAL A 439 21.94 17.50 7.07
N PHE A 440 20.94 18.36 6.91
CA PHE A 440 20.65 19.41 7.89
C PHE A 440 19.70 18.88 8.98
N ARG A 441 20.18 18.84 10.23
CA ARG A 441 19.37 18.39 11.37
C ARG A 441 19.80 19.11 12.64
N ASN A 442 18.86 19.38 13.55
CA ASN A 442 19.14 20.00 14.85
C ASN A 442 19.97 21.31 14.76
N GLY A 443 19.74 22.10 13.71
CA GLY A 443 20.46 23.36 13.47
C GLY A 443 21.90 23.21 12.98
N LYS A 444 22.32 22.01 12.54
CA LYS A 444 23.67 21.71 12.06
C LYS A 444 23.65 20.95 10.75
N TYR A 445 24.75 21.08 9.99
CA TYR A 445 24.99 20.33 8.77
C TYR A 445 25.97 19.18 9.07
N TYR A 446 25.50 17.95 8.88
CA TYR A 446 26.27 16.71 9.03
C TYR A 446 26.69 16.22 7.65
N MET A 447 27.99 16.21 7.38
CA MET A 447 28.55 15.70 6.13
C MET A 447 29.19 14.34 6.38
N TYR A 448 28.63 13.30 5.78
CA TYR A 448 29.21 11.96 5.76
C TYR A 448 29.94 11.80 4.45
N TYR A 449 31.23 11.52 4.49
CA TYR A 449 32.04 11.40 3.29
C TYR A 449 32.93 10.17 3.36
N LYS A 450 33.27 9.64 2.19
CA LYS A 450 34.24 8.57 2.05
C LYS A 450 35.64 9.15 2.10
N ASP A 451 36.41 8.72 3.09
CA ASP A 451 37.87 8.83 3.08
C ASP A 451 38.40 7.76 2.12
N GLU A 452 38.77 8.19 0.91
CA GLU A 452 39.18 7.29 -0.18
C GLU A 452 40.57 6.69 0.06
N THR A 453 41.33 7.22 1.02
CA THR A 453 42.63 6.65 1.44
C THR A 453 42.45 5.45 2.36
N THR A 454 41.55 5.55 3.35
CA THR A 454 41.28 4.49 4.34
C THR A 454 40.11 3.58 3.97
N LYS A 455 39.30 3.96 2.97
CA LYS A 455 38.06 3.30 2.54
C LYS A 455 36.98 3.27 3.62
N ARG A 456 36.82 4.36 4.36
CA ARG A 456 35.89 4.48 5.50
C ARG A 456 34.98 5.69 5.35
N ILE A 457 33.81 5.65 5.98
CA ILE A 457 32.94 6.82 6.10
C ILE A 457 33.30 7.59 7.36
N LYS A 458 33.57 8.88 7.19
CA LYS A 458 33.86 9.84 8.25
C LYS A 458 32.78 10.92 8.31
N LEU A 459 32.63 11.53 9.47
CA LEU A 459 31.67 12.59 9.75
C LEU A 459 32.39 13.94 9.90
N GLY A 460 31.95 14.94 9.14
CA GLY A 460 32.25 16.36 9.35
C GLY A 460 31.00 17.14 9.76
N ILE A 461 31.16 18.18 10.59
CA ILE A 461 30.03 19.02 11.04
C ILE A 461 30.31 20.50 10.75
N SER A 462 29.28 21.23 10.34
CA SER A 462 29.30 22.70 10.23
C SER A 462 28.00 23.35 10.73
N ASP A 463 28.08 24.65 11.02
CA ASP A 463 26.92 25.50 11.31
C ASP A 463 26.34 26.14 10.02
N HIS A 464 27.03 26.02 8.87
CA HIS A 464 26.60 26.54 7.58
C HIS A 464 26.74 25.48 6.49
N ALA A 465 25.86 25.51 5.47
CA ALA A 465 25.91 24.57 4.35
C ALA A 465 27.27 24.63 3.62
N SER A 466 27.79 25.83 3.39
CA SER A 466 29.09 26.04 2.72
C SER A 466 30.33 25.79 3.60
N GLY A 467 30.14 25.27 4.81
CA GLY A 467 31.23 25.07 5.76
C GLY A 467 31.67 26.36 6.49
N PRO A 468 32.85 26.33 7.16
CA PRO A 468 33.82 25.23 7.13
C PRO A 468 33.33 24.00 7.89
N TYR A 469 33.62 22.81 7.36
CA TYR A 469 33.35 21.53 8.03
C TYR A 469 34.52 21.10 8.89
N ARG A 470 34.23 20.64 10.12
CA ARG A 470 35.21 20.04 11.03
C ARG A 470 34.98 18.54 11.10
N GLU A 471 35.98 17.76 10.69
CA GLU A 471 36.00 16.30 10.87
C GLU A 471 35.92 15.94 12.36
N ILE A 472 35.08 14.96 12.68
CA ILE A 472 34.80 14.51 14.05
C ILE A 472 35.37 13.11 14.27
N LYS A 473 34.93 12.13 13.48
CA LYS A 473 35.25 10.71 13.66
C LYS A 473 34.89 9.86 12.44
N GLN A 474 35.39 8.64 12.40
CA GLN A 474 34.85 7.57 11.56
C GLN A 474 33.48 7.13 12.11
N VAL A 475 32.52 6.87 11.21
CA VAL A 475 31.17 6.35 11.55
C VAL A 475 30.86 5.02 10.88
N SER A 476 31.54 4.64 9.80
CA SER A 476 31.41 3.31 9.23
C SER A 476 31.97 2.24 10.17
N ASP A 477 31.31 1.08 10.24
CA ASP A 477 31.71 0.00 11.13
C ASP A 477 32.97 -0.77 10.66
N GLY A 478 33.80 -1.13 11.63
CA GLY A 478 34.93 -2.03 11.46
C GLY A 478 35.96 -1.61 10.40
N ASN A 479 36.46 -2.62 9.69
CA ASN A 479 37.50 -2.49 8.67
C ASN A 479 37.00 -2.74 7.24
N LEU A 480 35.68 -2.73 7.05
CA LEU A 480 35.06 -2.96 5.74
C LEU A 480 35.24 -1.72 4.85
N GLY A 481 35.66 -1.94 3.61
CA GLY A 481 35.74 -0.88 2.60
C GLY A 481 34.36 -0.54 2.09
N VAL A 482 33.92 0.70 2.31
CA VAL A 482 32.59 1.18 1.91
C VAL A 482 32.68 2.52 1.19
N GLU A 483 31.69 2.83 0.35
CA GLU A 483 31.55 4.09 -0.39
C GLU A 483 30.09 4.53 -0.52
N GLY A 484 29.87 5.72 -1.09
CA GLY A 484 28.51 6.24 -1.36
C GLY A 484 27.58 6.20 -0.13
N PRO A 485 27.93 6.85 1.00
CA PRO A 485 27.01 6.96 2.11
C PRO A 485 25.74 7.69 1.66
N ASN A 486 24.59 7.09 1.93
CA ASN A 486 23.27 7.68 1.75
C ASN A 486 22.53 7.63 3.09
N ILE A 487 22.09 8.78 3.57
CA ILE A 487 21.45 8.95 4.88
C ILE A 487 19.99 9.35 4.70
N TYR A 488 19.07 8.54 5.21
CA TYR A 488 17.63 8.80 5.12
C TYR A 488 16.90 8.45 6.41
N ASN A 489 15.81 9.17 6.68
CA ASN A 489 14.98 8.95 7.86
C ASN A 489 14.06 7.74 7.64
N LEU A 490 13.87 6.97 8.70
CA LEU A 490 12.88 5.90 8.72
C LEU A 490 11.50 6.50 9.07
N ILE A 491 10.61 6.53 8.07
CA ILE A 491 9.24 7.05 8.10
C ILE A 491 8.52 6.62 9.38
N GLY A 492 7.90 7.60 10.05
CA GLY A 492 7.16 7.38 11.29
C GLY A 492 8.04 7.22 12.54
N THR A 493 9.36 7.36 12.43
CA THR A 493 10.29 7.24 13.55
C THR A 493 11.32 8.37 13.58
N ASP A 494 12.04 8.50 14.69
CA ASP A 494 13.19 9.39 14.85
C ASP A 494 14.51 8.77 14.37
N LYS A 495 14.49 7.52 13.87
CA LYS A 495 15.67 6.80 13.40
C LYS A 495 16.07 7.22 11.99
N TRP A 496 17.36 7.10 11.72
CA TRP A 496 17.98 7.32 10.42
C TRP A 496 18.83 6.12 10.05
N LEU A 497 18.84 5.79 8.77
CA LEU A 497 19.66 4.75 8.18
C LEU A 497 20.78 5.39 7.37
N MET A 498 22.00 4.89 7.55
CA MET A 498 23.10 5.09 6.61
C MET A 498 23.26 3.80 5.81
N MET A 499 23.07 3.91 4.51
CA MET A 499 23.27 2.85 3.55
C MET A 499 24.55 3.14 2.76
N SER A 500 25.48 2.18 2.72
CA SER A 500 26.76 2.32 2.01
C SER A 500 27.06 1.13 1.11
N ASP A 501 27.67 1.39 -0.03
CA ASP A 501 28.06 0.40 -1.02
C ASP A 501 29.37 -0.29 -0.60
N ALA A 502 29.33 -1.59 -0.30
CA ALA A 502 30.50 -2.43 -0.10
C ALA A 502 30.86 -3.16 -1.41
N TYR A 503 31.08 -2.39 -2.48
CA TYR A 503 31.24 -2.88 -3.85
C TYR A 503 32.32 -3.97 -4.03
N GLY A 504 33.34 -3.99 -3.18
CA GLY A 504 34.39 -5.02 -3.18
C GLY A 504 33.89 -6.40 -2.80
N ASP A 505 32.80 -6.47 -2.03
CA ASP A 505 32.18 -7.70 -1.53
C ASP A 505 30.79 -7.95 -2.17
N GLY A 506 30.29 -7.01 -2.97
CA GLY A 506 29.09 -7.17 -3.81
C GLY A 506 27.76 -7.03 -3.09
N TYR A 507 27.71 -6.27 -1.98
CA TYR A 507 26.48 -5.99 -1.24
C TYR A 507 26.49 -4.60 -0.58
N TYR A 508 25.34 -4.15 -0.08
CA TYR A 508 25.18 -2.92 0.69
C TYR A 508 25.19 -3.17 2.19
N VAL A 509 25.76 -2.25 2.95
CA VAL A 509 25.77 -2.27 4.42
C VAL A 509 24.82 -1.20 4.92
N MET A 510 24.01 -1.54 5.93
CA MET A 510 23.14 -0.58 6.60
C MET A 510 23.53 -0.42 8.08
N GLN A 511 23.54 0.82 8.54
CA GLN A 511 23.73 1.19 9.94
C GLN A 511 22.61 2.15 10.38
N GLU A 512 22.15 2.07 11.62
CA GLU A 512 21.11 2.95 12.17
C GLU A 512 21.65 3.96 13.18
N THR A 513 21.03 5.13 13.26
CA THR A 513 21.30 6.17 14.28
C THR A 513 20.00 6.89 14.68
N SER A 514 20.00 7.53 15.84
CA SER A 514 18.96 8.48 16.28
C SER A 514 19.50 9.87 16.61
N ASP A 515 20.83 10.05 16.56
CA ASP A 515 21.51 11.30 16.95
C ASP A 515 22.40 11.88 15.85
N MET A 516 22.43 11.25 14.66
CA MET A 516 23.26 11.61 13.50
C MET A 516 24.78 11.38 13.72
N GLU A 517 25.22 10.94 14.89
CA GLU A 517 26.65 10.82 15.20
C GLU A 517 27.05 9.38 15.50
N ASN A 518 26.22 8.61 16.18
CA ASN A 518 26.52 7.26 16.64
C ASN A 518 25.68 6.26 15.86
N PHE A 519 26.36 5.50 15.00
CA PHE A 519 25.74 4.50 14.14
C PHE A 519 25.97 3.09 14.66
N THR A 520 24.93 2.26 14.60
CA THR A 520 24.97 0.84 14.96
C THR A 520 24.74 -0.01 13.72
N SER A 521 25.62 -0.96 13.45
CA SER A 521 25.46 -1.89 12.31
C SER A 521 24.26 -2.79 12.45
N LEU A 522 23.53 -2.93 11.35
CA LEU A 522 22.44 -3.89 11.24
C LEU A 522 22.98 -5.26 10.80
N ASN A 523 22.35 -6.32 11.27
CA ASN A 523 22.69 -7.67 10.83
C ASN A 523 22.38 -7.81 9.34
N ARG A 524 23.27 -8.44 8.57
CA ARG A 524 23.07 -8.64 7.13
C ARG A 524 21.76 -9.37 6.80
N SER A 525 21.24 -10.21 7.68
CA SER A 525 19.97 -10.91 7.48
C SER A 525 18.72 -10.05 7.73
N SER A 526 18.85 -8.80 8.22
CA SER A 526 17.71 -7.93 8.54
C SER A 526 17.31 -6.97 7.41
N TYR A 527 17.98 -7.03 6.26
CA TYR A 527 17.70 -6.22 5.08
C TYR A 527 18.03 -7.01 3.81
N SER A 528 17.36 -6.70 2.70
CA SER A 528 17.50 -7.47 1.46
C SER A 528 17.41 -6.62 0.19
N PHE A 529 18.09 -7.09 -0.84
CA PHE A 529 18.08 -6.54 -2.20
C PHE A 529 18.01 -7.73 -3.15
N ASP A 530 17.10 -7.71 -4.12
CA ASP A 530 17.02 -8.74 -5.18
C ASP A 530 17.85 -8.39 -6.42
N PHE A 531 18.77 -7.43 -6.28
CA PHE A 531 19.64 -6.87 -7.30
C PHE A 531 21.00 -6.50 -6.70
N THR A 532 21.97 -6.15 -7.56
CA THR A 532 23.30 -5.69 -7.16
C THR A 532 23.50 -4.25 -7.63
N PRO A 533 23.03 -3.26 -6.85
CA PRO A 533 23.21 -1.85 -7.16
C PRO A 533 24.65 -1.41 -6.96
N ARG A 534 25.00 -0.29 -7.58
CA ARG A 534 26.20 0.51 -7.27
C ARG A 534 25.77 1.92 -6.96
N HIS A 535 26.48 2.55 -6.02
CA HIS A 535 26.33 3.93 -5.53
C HIS A 535 24.99 4.58 -5.90
N GLY A 536 24.09 4.69 -4.93
CA GLY A 536 22.77 5.26 -5.15
C GLY A 536 22.28 6.14 -4.01
N TYR A 537 21.06 6.66 -4.16
CA TYR A 537 20.44 7.55 -3.20
C TYR A 537 18.98 7.16 -2.94
N VAL A 538 18.57 7.17 -1.67
CA VAL A 538 17.20 6.87 -1.23
C VAL A 538 16.45 8.16 -0.92
N ILE A 539 15.23 8.28 -1.43
CA ILE A 539 14.27 9.31 -1.04
C ILE A 539 12.97 8.69 -0.54
N PRO A 540 12.27 9.32 0.41
CA PRO A 540 10.91 8.93 0.75
C PRO A 540 9.95 9.29 -0.39
N ILE A 541 8.91 8.47 -0.57
CA ILE A 541 7.84 8.66 -1.54
C ILE A 541 6.47 8.33 -0.92
N ASN A 542 5.43 9.01 -1.39
CA ASN A 542 4.05 8.74 -0.97
C ASN A 542 3.39 7.64 -1.82
N THR A 543 2.16 7.27 -1.46
CA THR A 543 1.41 6.19 -2.13
C THR A 543 1.16 6.45 -3.62
N ASP A 544 0.93 7.70 -4.03
CA ASP A 544 0.67 8.03 -5.43
C ASP A 544 1.94 7.84 -6.27
N GLN A 545 3.09 8.27 -5.75
CA GLN A 545 4.39 8.09 -6.39
C GLN A 545 4.78 6.61 -6.47
N TYR A 546 4.58 5.85 -5.39
CA TYR A 546 4.80 4.40 -5.40
C TYR A 546 3.96 3.73 -6.49
N THR A 547 2.68 4.06 -6.56
CA THR A 547 1.73 3.53 -7.54
C THR A 547 2.16 3.87 -8.97
N ALA A 548 2.52 5.13 -9.25
CA ALA A 548 3.00 5.54 -10.55
C ALA A 548 4.26 4.76 -10.98
N LEU A 549 5.21 4.58 -10.06
CA LEU A 549 6.47 3.87 -10.31
C LEU A 549 6.26 2.38 -10.58
N VAL A 550 5.45 1.68 -9.77
CA VAL A 550 5.21 0.23 -9.97
C VAL A 550 4.40 -0.05 -11.23
N ASN A 551 3.51 0.86 -11.63
CA ASN A 551 2.76 0.75 -12.89
C ASN A 551 3.63 1.04 -14.11
N ALA A 552 4.49 2.06 -14.04
CA ALA A 552 5.42 2.37 -15.12
C ALA A 552 6.50 1.28 -15.29
N TYR A 553 6.94 0.67 -14.19
CA TYR A 553 8.10 -0.21 -14.14
C TYR A 553 7.86 -1.52 -13.36
N PRO A 554 6.94 -2.38 -13.80
CA PRO A 554 6.56 -3.58 -13.05
C PRO A 554 7.70 -4.61 -12.95
N SER A 555 7.72 -5.32 -11.81
CA SER A 555 8.61 -6.46 -11.51
C SER A 555 7.87 -7.54 -10.70
N PRO A 556 8.25 -8.82 -10.81
CA PRO A 556 7.73 -9.88 -9.94
C PRO A 556 8.02 -9.63 -8.46
N GLY A 557 7.07 -9.94 -7.59
CA GLY A 557 7.25 -9.87 -6.13
C GLY A 557 7.21 -8.46 -5.52
N LEU A 558 6.78 -7.45 -6.28
CA LEU A 558 6.44 -6.13 -5.72
C LEU A 558 5.19 -6.25 -4.84
N SER A 559 5.22 -5.61 -3.67
CA SER A 559 4.08 -5.58 -2.76
C SER A 559 2.95 -4.73 -3.34
N GLN A 560 1.73 -5.28 -3.30
CA GLN A 560 0.53 -4.52 -3.62
C GLN A 560 0.18 -3.61 -2.45
N VAL A 561 0.05 -2.32 -2.73
CA VAL A 561 -0.38 -1.33 -1.74
C VAL A 561 -1.82 -0.93 -2.06
N HIS A 562 -2.68 -0.89 -1.05
CA HIS A 562 -4.04 -0.41 -1.21
C HIS A 562 -4.03 1.09 -1.52
N THR A 563 -4.63 1.49 -2.64
CA THR A 563 -4.66 2.87 -3.14
C THR A 563 -6.02 3.54 -3.00
N GLY A 564 -7.08 2.77 -2.72
CA GLY A 564 -8.42 3.29 -2.47
C GLY A 564 -9.51 2.25 -2.75
N TYR A 565 -10.77 2.68 -2.75
CA TYR A 565 -11.92 1.85 -3.06
C TYR A 565 -12.65 2.39 -4.29
N GLU A 566 -13.24 1.50 -5.08
CA GLU A 566 -14.18 1.93 -6.12
C GLU A 566 -15.39 2.63 -5.50
N PRO A 567 -15.82 3.79 -6.04
CA PRO A 567 -17.06 4.42 -5.62
C PRO A 567 -18.26 3.47 -5.82
N VAL A 568 -19.03 3.25 -4.75
CA VAL A 568 -20.23 2.43 -4.81
C VAL A 568 -21.44 3.32 -5.06
N THR A 569 -22.15 3.07 -6.17
CA THR A 569 -23.43 3.73 -6.47
C THR A 569 -24.59 2.75 -6.30
N VAL A 570 -25.53 3.09 -5.41
CA VAL A 570 -26.77 2.32 -5.20
C VAL A 570 -27.95 3.11 -5.75
N ASN A 571 -28.60 2.59 -6.80
CA ASN A 571 -29.82 3.18 -7.33
C ASN A 571 -31.04 2.70 -6.54
N ALA A 572 -31.76 3.63 -5.91
CA ALA A 572 -33.00 3.35 -5.19
C ALA A 572 -34.20 3.97 -5.89
N SER A 573 -35.30 3.21 -5.97
CA SER A 573 -36.58 3.75 -6.41
C SER A 573 -37.25 4.54 -5.28
N ARG A 574 -38.16 5.45 -5.65
CA ARG A 574 -38.91 6.23 -4.67
C ARG A 574 -39.60 5.33 -3.64
N ASP A 575 -39.48 5.68 -2.36
CA ASP A 575 -40.08 4.97 -1.22
C ASP A 575 -39.60 3.51 -1.05
N SER A 576 -38.47 3.13 -1.63
CA SER A 576 -37.89 1.78 -1.50
C SER A 576 -36.92 1.65 -0.32
N ARG A 577 -36.72 0.41 0.16
CA ARG A 577 -35.70 0.08 1.15
C ARG A 577 -34.33 0.01 0.49
N LEU A 578 -33.34 0.68 1.08
CA LEU A 578 -31.95 0.62 0.63
C LEU A 578 -31.35 -0.76 0.91
N MET A 579 -30.73 -1.32 -0.13
CA MET A 579 -29.99 -2.58 -0.07
C MET A 579 -28.53 -2.26 -0.38
N MET A 580 -27.70 -2.20 0.67
CA MET A 580 -26.28 -1.93 0.52
C MET A 580 -25.53 -3.20 0.13
N PRO A 581 -24.48 -3.12 -0.71
CA PRO A 581 -23.66 -4.29 -1.05
C PRO A 581 -22.89 -4.76 0.18
N LYS A 582 -22.51 -6.04 0.26
CA LYS A 582 -21.74 -6.55 1.41
C LYS A 582 -20.24 -6.28 1.31
N THR A 583 -19.78 -5.95 0.10
CA THR A 583 -18.39 -5.72 -0.23
C THR A 583 -18.22 -4.42 -1.00
N VAL A 584 -17.01 -3.87 -0.96
CA VAL A 584 -16.52 -2.81 -1.85
C VAL A 584 -15.24 -3.29 -2.53
N SER A 585 -15.02 -2.89 -3.77
CA SER A 585 -13.81 -3.29 -4.49
C SER A 585 -12.64 -2.39 -4.07
N ALA A 586 -11.70 -2.94 -3.32
CA ALA A 586 -10.42 -2.31 -3.01
C ALA A 586 -9.54 -2.30 -4.27
N ILE A 587 -8.89 -1.17 -4.53
CA ILE A 587 -7.96 -0.94 -5.64
C ILE A 587 -6.55 -0.98 -5.07
N TYR A 588 -5.65 -1.63 -5.81
CA TYR A 588 -4.24 -1.77 -5.42
C TYR A 588 -3.33 -1.05 -6.42
N SER A 589 -2.08 -0.84 -6.00
CA SER A 589 -1.07 -0.09 -6.71
C SER A 589 -0.70 -0.65 -8.09
N ASP A 590 -0.97 -1.93 -8.35
CA ASP A 590 -0.77 -2.59 -9.64
C ASP A 590 -2.04 -2.59 -10.52
N GLY A 591 -3.08 -1.85 -10.11
CA GLY A 591 -4.38 -1.79 -10.76
C GLY A 591 -5.28 -3.00 -10.51
N SER A 592 -4.82 -4.00 -9.76
CA SER A 592 -5.67 -5.13 -9.35
C SER A 592 -6.76 -4.67 -8.39
N LYS A 593 -7.83 -5.45 -8.33
CA LYS A 593 -8.99 -5.19 -7.47
C LYS A 593 -9.33 -6.43 -6.67
N THR A 594 -9.66 -6.23 -5.41
CA THR A 594 -10.16 -7.29 -4.53
C THR A 594 -11.39 -6.79 -3.80
N ASP A 595 -12.46 -7.57 -3.81
CA ASP A 595 -13.62 -7.27 -2.99
C ASP A 595 -13.28 -7.47 -1.52
N VAL A 596 -13.43 -6.40 -0.74
CA VAL A 596 -13.28 -6.44 0.71
C VAL A 596 -14.62 -6.18 1.37
N SER A 597 -14.79 -6.75 2.55
CA SER A 597 -16.04 -6.59 3.29
C SER A 597 -16.19 -5.17 3.80
N VAL A 598 -17.42 -4.66 3.81
CA VAL A 598 -17.73 -3.30 4.28
C VAL A 598 -18.81 -3.36 5.36
N ASP A 599 -18.53 -2.71 6.49
CA ASP A 599 -19.51 -2.45 7.53
C ASP A 599 -20.15 -1.08 7.28
N TRP A 600 -21.37 -1.06 6.75
CA TRP A 600 -22.08 0.18 6.48
C TRP A 600 -22.64 0.78 7.75
N ASP A 601 -22.48 2.09 7.90
CA ASP A 601 -23.04 2.82 9.02
C ASP A 601 -24.58 2.85 8.93
N ASN A 602 -25.22 2.07 9.80
CA ASN A 602 -26.69 1.99 9.88
C ASN A 602 -27.35 3.35 10.15
N SER A 603 -26.67 4.28 10.81
CA SER A 603 -27.21 5.62 11.06
C SER A 603 -27.21 6.45 9.77
N SER A 604 -26.16 6.34 8.96
CA SER A 604 -26.07 6.92 7.61
C SER A 604 -27.09 6.32 6.64
N ILE A 605 -27.35 5.01 6.69
CA ILE A 605 -28.41 4.39 5.86
C ILE A 605 -29.79 4.91 6.25
N SER A 606 -30.05 5.04 7.56
CA SER A 606 -31.37 5.42 8.08
C SER A 606 -31.73 6.89 7.84
N SER A 607 -30.75 7.74 7.51
CA SER A 607 -30.96 9.17 7.22
C SER A 607 -31.37 9.45 5.77
N VAL A 608 -31.27 8.47 4.87
CA VAL A 608 -31.65 8.65 3.46
C VAL A 608 -33.18 8.64 3.30
N ASP A 609 -33.74 9.78 2.89
CA ASP A 609 -35.16 9.93 2.56
C ASP A 609 -35.42 9.58 1.08
N THR A 610 -35.78 8.33 0.81
CA THR A 610 -36.06 7.86 -0.55
C THR A 610 -37.35 8.44 -1.15
N SER A 611 -38.09 9.30 -0.43
CA SER A 611 -39.26 10.00 -0.98
C SER A 611 -38.89 11.27 -1.76
N VAL A 612 -37.67 11.79 -1.58
CA VAL A 612 -37.13 13.00 -2.21
C VAL A 612 -36.08 12.62 -3.27
N PRO A 613 -36.23 13.04 -4.54
CA PRO A 613 -35.21 12.81 -5.58
C PRO A 613 -33.90 13.55 -5.26
N GLY A 614 -32.76 12.87 -5.39
CA GLY A 614 -31.43 13.46 -5.16
C GLY A 614 -30.33 12.42 -5.04
N THR A 615 -29.09 12.88 -4.90
CA THR A 615 -27.92 12.06 -4.57
C THR A 615 -27.71 12.11 -3.06
N TYR A 616 -27.49 10.94 -2.45
CA TYR A 616 -27.26 10.78 -1.01
C TYR A 616 -25.97 10.03 -0.78
N TYR A 617 -25.24 10.38 0.29
CA TYR A 617 -23.97 9.75 0.65
C TYR A 617 -24.16 8.87 1.89
N VAL A 618 -23.70 7.62 1.81
CA VAL A 618 -23.73 6.64 2.90
C VAL A 618 -22.31 6.23 3.25
N LYS A 619 -21.97 6.24 4.54
CA LYS A 619 -20.63 5.86 5.02
C LYS A 619 -20.54 4.35 5.26
N GLY A 620 -19.36 3.79 4.98
CA GLY A 620 -19.02 2.42 5.32
C GLY A 620 -17.53 2.31 5.66
N THR A 621 -17.19 1.34 6.52
CA THR A 621 -15.82 1.03 6.89
C THR A 621 -15.44 -0.30 6.27
N ALA A 622 -14.50 -0.28 5.33
CA ALA A 622 -13.91 -1.50 4.81
C ALA A 622 -13.15 -2.24 5.92
N LYS A 623 -13.29 -3.56 5.97
CA LYS A 623 -12.64 -4.44 6.95
C LYS A 623 -11.48 -5.16 6.29
N SER A 624 -10.29 -5.03 6.87
CA SER A 624 -9.14 -5.81 6.44
C SER A 624 -9.27 -7.26 6.93
N SER A 625 -8.73 -8.21 6.16
CA SER A 625 -8.65 -9.62 6.59
C SER A 625 -7.91 -9.78 7.91
N LYS A 626 -6.90 -8.94 8.19
CA LYS A 626 -6.14 -8.93 9.45
C LYS A 626 -7.00 -8.56 10.67
N GLU A 627 -7.93 -7.62 10.53
CA GLU A 627 -8.87 -7.28 11.61
C GLU A 627 -9.81 -8.44 11.95
N LEU A 628 -10.12 -9.29 10.98
CA LEU A 628 -11.05 -10.41 11.12
C LEU A 628 -10.35 -11.71 11.55
N TYR A 629 -9.11 -11.93 11.10
CA TYR A 629 -8.36 -13.19 11.24
C TYR A 629 -6.91 -12.90 11.64
N ASN A 630 -6.68 -12.54 12.90
CA ASN A 630 -5.31 -12.34 13.41
C ASN A 630 -4.57 -13.69 13.53
N ASN A 631 -3.31 -13.74 13.09
CA ASN A 631 -2.44 -14.89 13.28
C ASN A 631 -1.65 -14.80 14.60
N PRO A 632 -1.50 -15.90 15.36
CA PRO A 632 -2.17 -17.19 15.14
C PRO A 632 -3.67 -17.10 15.45
N PHE A 633 -4.50 -17.66 14.56
CA PHE A 633 -5.96 -17.61 14.70
C PHE A 633 -6.47 -18.41 15.90
N ILE A 634 -5.98 -19.65 16.06
CA ILE A 634 -6.18 -20.48 17.23
C ILE A 634 -4.85 -21.15 17.58
N SER A 635 -4.23 -20.71 18.68
CA SER A 635 -2.93 -21.24 19.12
C SER A 635 -2.98 -22.73 19.47
N GLU A 636 -1.85 -23.42 19.24
CA GLU A 636 -1.63 -24.83 19.61
C GLU A 636 -2.67 -25.79 19.01
N ARG A 637 -3.05 -25.58 17.75
CA ARG A 637 -3.91 -26.49 16.98
C ARG A 637 -3.23 -26.80 15.66
N ALA A 638 -2.97 -28.10 15.41
CA ALA A 638 -2.48 -28.59 14.13
C ALA A 638 -3.64 -29.18 13.32
N ASP A 639 -3.42 -29.38 12.02
CA ASP A 639 -4.39 -29.99 11.09
C ASP A 639 -5.79 -29.34 11.17
N PRO A 640 -5.88 -28.00 11.00
CA PRO A 640 -7.11 -27.27 11.25
C PRO A 640 -8.14 -27.50 10.13
N TYR A 641 -9.36 -27.84 10.53
CA TYR A 641 -10.48 -28.02 9.63
C TYR A 641 -11.68 -27.14 10.04
N ILE A 642 -12.13 -26.28 9.12
CA ILE A 642 -13.32 -25.44 9.30
C ILE A 642 -14.35 -25.78 8.22
N VAL A 643 -15.62 -25.94 8.62
CA VAL A 643 -16.74 -26.13 7.68
C VAL A 643 -17.93 -25.25 8.04
N ASP A 644 -18.63 -24.75 7.01
CA ASP A 644 -19.96 -24.17 7.14
C ASP A 644 -21.00 -25.29 7.28
N GLY A 645 -21.66 -25.39 8.44
CA GLY A 645 -22.64 -26.45 8.70
C GLY A 645 -23.98 -26.28 7.99
N LYS A 646 -24.19 -25.15 7.30
CA LYS A 646 -25.44 -24.75 6.65
C LYS A 646 -26.64 -24.71 7.60
N ASP A 647 -26.36 -24.56 8.89
CA ASP A 647 -27.33 -24.46 10.00
C ASP A 647 -27.17 -23.15 10.79
N GLY A 648 -26.42 -22.19 10.23
CA GLY A 648 -26.12 -20.90 10.85
C GLY A 648 -24.85 -20.91 11.71
N TYR A 649 -24.10 -22.02 11.74
CA TYR A 649 -22.82 -22.12 12.43
C TYR A 649 -21.71 -22.65 11.52
N TYR A 650 -20.52 -22.09 11.73
CA TYR A 650 -19.25 -22.68 11.37
C TYR A 650 -18.77 -23.59 12.49
N TYR A 651 -18.10 -24.68 12.10
CA TYR A 651 -17.52 -25.66 13.02
C TYR A 651 -16.02 -25.76 12.79
N PHE A 652 -15.24 -25.77 13.88
CA PHE A 652 -13.79 -25.96 13.84
C PHE A 652 -13.38 -27.19 14.65
N THR A 653 -12.52 -28.01 14.07
CA THR A 653 -11.85 -29.14 14.71
C THR A 653 -10.38 -29.17 14.26
N ALA A 654 -9.54 -29.84 15.03
CA ALA A 654 -8.09 -29.89 14.82
C ALA A 654 -7.45 -31.02 15.64
N SER A 655 -6.21 -31.38 15.32
CA SER A 655 -5.36 -32.19 16.17
C SER A 655 -5.07 -31.46 17.50
N TYR A 656 -5.39 -32.13 18.61
CA TYR A 656 -5.16 -31.58 19.96
C TYR A 656 -3.68 -31.72 20.36
N PRO A 657 -3.04 -30.67 20.90
CA PRO A 657 -1.59 -30.64 21.08
C PRO A 657 -1.10 -31.71 22.06
N ALA A 658 0.12 -32.20 21.82
CA ALA A 658 0.84 -33.07 22.74
C ALA A 658 2.11 -32.41 23.27
N TYR A 659 2.47 -32.72 24.53
CA TYR A 659 3.59 -32.09 25.21
C TYR A 659 4.58 -33.12 25.75
N GLY A 660 5.68 -33.33 25.02
CA GLY A 660 6.86 -34.08 25.46
C GLY A 660 6.68 -35.59 25.53
N SER A 661 5.45 -36.11 25.45
CA SER A 661 5.16 -37.51 25.09
C SER A 661 3.75 -37.66 24.52
N VAL A 662 3.57 -38.75 23.77
CA VAL A 662 2.28 -39.18 23.17
C VAL A 662 1.21 -39.56 24.21
N ASP A 663 1.57 -39.64 25.49
CA ASP A 663 0.64 -39.86 26.60
C ASP A 663 0.11 -38.55 27.18
N LYS A 664 0.59 -37.40 26.68
CA LYS A 664 0.26 -36.05 27.14
C LYS A 664 -0.29 -35.19 26.00
N GLY A 665 -1.23 -35.75 25.24
CA GLY A 665 -1.95 -35.10 24.14
C GLY A 665 -2.31 -36.08 23.02
N TYR A 666 -2.78 -35.57 21.87
CA TYR A 666 -3.32 -36.38 20.77
C TYR A 666 -4.29 -37.48 21.25
N ASP A 667 -5.21 -37.12 22.15
CA ASP A 667 -6.03 -38.07 22.93
C ASP A 667 -7.54 -37.81 22.81
N ARG A 668 -7.96 -36.84 21.98
CA ARG A 668 -9.36 -36.42 21.88
C ARG A 668 -9.65 -35.72 20.57
N ILE A 669 -10.94 -35.64 20.23
CA ILE A 669 -11.46 -34.78 19.16
C ILE A 669 -12.20 -33.62 19.81
N ILE A 670 -11.83 -32.41 19.42
CA ILE A 670 -12.43 -31.16 19.88
C ILE A 670 -13.35 -30.56 18.82
N LEU A 671 -14.33 -29.78 19.25
CA LEU A 671 -15.17 -29.01 18.35
C LEU A 671 -15.42 -27.62 18.96
N ARG A 672 -15.28 -26.58 18.13
CA ARG A 672 -15.77 -25.22 18.40
C ARG A 672 -16.90 -24.90 17.42
N ARG A 673 -17.81 -24.00 17.80
CA ARG A 673 -18.81 -23.46 16.88
C ARG A 673 -19.00 -21.95 17.06
N SER A 674 -19.28 -21.27 15.96
CA SER A 674 -19.56 -19.82 15.94
C SER A 674 -20.46 -19.49 14.75
N SER A 675 -21.23 -18.40 14.82
CA SER A 675 -22.03 -17.92 13.68
C SER A 675 -21.20 -17.24 12.58
N THR A 676 -19.97 -16.87 12.91
CA THR A 676 -18.98 -16.31 11.98
C THR A 676 -17.68 -17.09 12.05
N VAL A 677 -16.89 -17.10 10.97
CA VAL A 677 -15.57 -17.75 10.99
C VAL A 677 -14.69 -17.10 12.05
N GLY A 678 -14.61 -15.76 12.09
CA GLY A 678 -13.76 -15.03 13.04
C GLY A 678 -14.09 -15.32 14.51
N GLY A 679 -15.36 -15.58 14.84
CA GLY A 679 -15.76 -15.92 16.20
C GLY A 679 -15.21 -17.27 16.70
N LEU A 680 -14.77 -18.18 15.82
CA LEU A 680 -14.17 -19.47 16.20
C LEU A 680 -12.89 -19.30 17.04
N ALA A 681 -12.18 -18.18 16.87
CA ALA A 681 -10.97 -17.87 17.64
C ALA A 681 -11.21 -17.91 19.16
N THR A 682 -12.39 -17.45 19.59
CA THR A 682 -12.76 -17.31 21.02
C THR A 682 -13.92 -18.21 21.44
N ALA A 683 -14.49 -18.98 20.52
CA ALA A 683 -15.59 -19.91 20.80
C ALA A 683 -15.19 -20.99 21.80
N GLU A 684 -16.17 -21.44 22.60
CA GLU A 684 -15.99 -22.54 23.55
C GLU A 684 -15.56 -23.82 22.81
N GLU A 685 -14.47 -24.41 23.30
CA GLU A 685 -13.95 -25.68 22.81
C GLU A 685 -14.49 -26.84 23.63
N LYS A 686 -15.15 -27.78 22.95
CA LYS A 686 -15.73 -28.96 23.58
C LYS A 686 -15.05 -30.22 23.10
N THR A 687 -14.67 -31.09 24.04
CA THR A 687 -14.29 -32.47 23.70
C THR A 687 -15.55 -33.28 23.36
N ILE A 688 -15.64 -33.76 22.13
CA ILE A 688 -16.80 -34.52 21.62
C ILE A 688 -16.56 -36.03 21.58
N TRP A 689 -15.29 -36.45 21.57
CA TRP A 689 -14.88 -37.85 21.65
C TRP A 689 -13.48 -37.95 22.27
N SER A 690 -13.17 -39.06 22.95
CA SER A 690 -11.88 -39.28 23.63
C SER A 690 -11.32 -40.65 23.28
N ALA A 691 -9.99 -40.73 23.22
CA ALA A 691 -9.24 -41.94 22.93
C ALA A 691 -9.63 -43.09 23.88
N HIS A 692 -9.62 -44.30 23.34
CA HIS A 692 -9.85 -45.51 24.12
C HIS A 692 -8.75 -45.70 25.17
N PRO A 693 -9.07 -46.25 26.36
CA PRO A 693 -8.04 -46.51 27.37
C PRO A 693 -7.05 -47.61 26.95
N SER A 694 -7.45 -48.51 26.05
CA SER A 694 -6.58 -49.52 25.44
C SER A 694 -7.19 -50.06 24.13
N GLY A 695 -6.42 -50.79 23.34
CA GLY A 695 -6.85 -51.34 22.05
C GLY A 695 -6.62 -50.36 20.89
N ILE A 696 -7.37 -50.52 19.81
CA ILE A 696 -7.42 -49.56 18.70
C ILE A 696 -7.98 -48.21 19.18
N MET A 697 -7.74 -47.13 18.43
CA MET A 697 -8.24 -45.79 18.76
C MET A 697 -7.75 -45.23 20.11
N ALA A 698 -6.58 -45.66 20.59
CA ALA A 698 -6.08 -45.34 21.92
C ALA A 698 -4.92 -44.34 21.95
N LYS A 699 -4.28 -44.06 20.80
CA LYS A 699 -3.09 -43.22 20.68
C LYS A 699 -3.12 -42.43 19.37
N HIS A 700 -2.44 -41.28 19.33
CA HIS A 700 -2.26 -40.47 18.12
C HIS A 700 -3.59 -40.17 17.42
N ILE A 701 -4.52 -39.55 18.15
CA ILE A 701 -5.78 -39.06 17.58
C ILE A 701 -5.45 -37.82 16.74
N TRP A 702 -5.40 -37.99 15.43
CA TRP A 702 -4.89 -36.99 14.48
C TRP A 702 -5.91 -36.61 13.41
N ALA A 703 -5.76 -35.38 12.93
CA ALA A 703 -6.41 -34.77 11.77
C ALA A 703 -7.91 -35.08 11.65
N PRO A 704 -8.73 -34.73 12.67
CA PRO A 704 -10.17 -34.89 12.56
C PRO A 704 -10.77 -33.90 11.54
N GLU A 705 -11.50 -34.39 10.54
CA GLU A 705 -12.32 -33.57 9.64
C GLU A 705 -13.81 -33.87 9.80
N ILE A 706 -14.63 -32.83 9.92
CA ILE A 706 -16.09 -32.96 10.12
C ILE A 706 -16.87 -32.66 8.83
N HIS A 707 -17.66 -33.63 8.37
CA HIS A 707 -18.38 -33.58 7.09
C HIS A 707 -19.87 -33.88 7.27
N LYS A 708 -20.71 -33.21 6.50
CA LYS A 708 -22.15 -33.52 6.42
C LYS A 708 -22.43 -34.38 5.19
N ILE A 709 -22.71 -35.66 5.40
CA ILE A 709 -22.88 -36.66 4.32
C ILE A 709 -24.25 -37.32 4.49
N GLY A 710 -25.08 -37.33 3.44
CA GLY A 710 -26.39 -37.99 3.49
C GLY A 710 -27.31 -37.50 4.62
N GLY A 711 -27.15 -36.25 5.07
CA GLY A 711 -27.93 -35.64 6.16
C GLY A 711 -27.44 -35.91 7.59
N SER A 712 -26.39 -36.72 7.77
CA SER A 712 -25.74 -36.96 9.07
C SER A 712 -24.35 -36.34 9.10
N TRP A 713 -23.85 -36.04 10.30
CA TRP A 713 -22.48 -35.59 10.50
C TRP A 713 -21.54 -36.76 10.67
N TYR A 714 -20.38 -36.68 10.05
CA TYR A 714 -19.31 -37.68 10.13
C TYR A 714 -17.99 -36.99 10.48
N ILE A 715 -17.17 -37.64 11.31
CA ILE A 715 -15.80 -37.22 11.54
C ILE A 715 -14.85 -38.31 11.07
N PHE A 716 -14.00 -37.99 10.10
CA PHE A 716 -12.88 -38.83 9.70
C PHE A 716 -11.67 -38.41 10.53
N TYR A 717 -10.94 -39.37 11.09
CA TYR A 717 -9.74 -39.11 11.89
C TYR A 717 -8.82 -40.32 11.85
N ALA A 718 -7.55 -40.13 12.20
CA ALA A 718 -6.58 -41.22 12.30
C ALA A 718 -6.29 -41.57 13.76
N ALA A 719 -6.03 -42.85 14.02
CA ALA A 719 -5.61 -43.29 15.35
C ALA A 719 -4.74 -44.56 15.33
N GLY A 720 -3.80 -44.63 16.27
CA GLY A 720 -3.02 -45.81 16.60
C GLY A 720 -3.67 -46.67 17.67
N SER A 721 -3.02 -47.80 17.98
CA SER A 721 -3.43 -48.70 19.05
C SER A 721 -2.52 -48.58 20.27
N SER A 722 -3.00 -49.00 21.44
CA SER A 722 -2.17 -49.03 22.66
C SER A 722 -1.04 -50.04 22.60
N SER A 723 -1.13 -51.08 21.76
CA SER A 723 -0.09 -52.09 21.57
C SER A 723 0.93 -51.73 20.49
N ASN A 724 0.52 -50.94 19.50
CA ASN A 724 1.39 -50.35 18.49
C ASN A 724 0.85 -48.96 18.13
N ILE A 725 1.51 -47.93 18.68
CA ILE A 725 1.13 -46.53 18.49
C ILE A 725 1.30 -46.06 17.04
N TRP A 726 2.14 -46.76 16.26
CA TRP A 726 2.39 -46.49 14.84
C TRP A 726 1.52 -47.35 13.91
N ALA A 727 0.63 -48.18 14.46
CA ALA A 727 -0.43 -48.83 13.68
C ALA A 727 -1.58 -47.83 13.41
N ILE A 728 -1.25 -46.68 12.81
CA ILE A 728 -2.21 -45.61 12.50
C ILE A 728 -3.15 -46.06 11.39
N ARG A 729 -4.46 -45.97 11.64
CA ARG A 729 -5.52 -46.28 10.67
C ARG A 729 -6.58 -45.17 10.70
N PRO A 730 -7.34 -44.97 9.61
CA PRO A 730 -8.47 -44.05 9.58
C PRO A 730 -9.71 -44.68 10.20
N TYR A 731 -10.43 -43.91 11.00
CA TYR A 731 -11.67 -44.25 11.70
C TYR A 731 -12.73 -43.18 11.43
N VAL A 732 -14.00 -43.56 11.64
CA VAL A 732 -15.14 -42.69 11.39
C VAL A 732 -16.08 -42.63 12.59
N LEU A 733 -16.46 -41.43 13.01
CA LEU A 733 -17.57 -41.18 13.93
C LEU A 733 -18.81 -40.69 13.17
N ARG A 734 -20.00 -40.94 13.71
CA ARG A 734 -21.30 -40.45 13.17
C ARG A 734 -22.13 -39.75 14.24
N CYS A 735 -22.76 -38.63 13.88
CA CYS A 735 -23.78 -37.95 14.68
C CYS A 735 -25.02 -37.64 13.82
N ASP A 736 -26.20 -38.06 14.28
CA ASP A 736 -27.48 -37.80 13.60
C ASP A 736 -28.15 -36.48 14.04
N GLY A 737 -27.59 -35.79 15.04
CA GLY A 737 -28.12 -34.55 15.62
C GLY A 737 -27.20 -33.35 15.42
N ASP A 738 -27.32 -32.36 16.30
CA ASP A 738 -26.37 -31.23 16.37
C ASP A 738 -24.97 -31.78 16.74
N PRO A 739 -23.93 -31.57 15.91
CA PRO A 739 -22.60 -32.17 16.13
C PRO A 739 -21.89 -31.63 17.37
N TYR A 740 -22.31 -30.46 17.87
CA TYR A 740 -21.73 -29.80 19.04
C TYR A 740 -22.35 -30.30 20.34
N THR A 741 -23.66 -30.59 20.36
CA THR A 741 -24.37 -31.03 21.58
C THR A 741 -24.76 -32.49 21.59
N GLY A 742 -24.83 -33.12 20.42
CA GLY A 742 -25.27 -34.49 20.20
C GLY A 742 -24.25 -35.53 20.63
N SER A 743 -24.64 -36.79 20.45
CA SER A 743 -23.79 -37.96 20.73
C SER A 743 -23.17 -38.51 19.45
N TRP A 744 -21.92 -38.95 19.56
CA TRP A 744 -21.17 -39.55 18.47
C TRP A 744 -21.10 -41.07 18.61
N THR A 745 -21.32 -41.78 17.51
CA THR A 745 -21.24 -43.25 17.42
C THR A 745 -20.04 -43.65 16.56
N GLU A 746 -19.22 -44.58 17.06
CA GLU A 746 -18.09 -45.13 16.30
C GLU A 746 -18.60 -46.03 15.17
N CYS A 747 -18.27 -45.68 13.92
CA CYS A 747 -18.50 -46.52 12.75
C CYS A 747 -17.37 -47.56 12.55
N GLY A 748 -16.24 -47.36 13.22
CA GLY A 748 -15.06 -48.22 13.17
C GLY A 748 -14.02 -47.75 12.14
N GLN A 749 -13.03 -48.62 11.90
CA GLN A 749 -11.98 -48.40 10.90
C GLN A 749 -12.59 -48.36 9.49
N MET A 750 -12.03 -47.53 8.60
CA MET A 750 -12.37 -47.57 7.17
C MET A 750 -12.20 -48.96 6.58
N GLN A 751 -13.12 -49.35 5.72
CA GLN A 751 -13.14 -50.66 5.07
C GLN A 751 -12.76 -50.53 3.61
N ALA A 752 -11.79 -51.34 3.17
CA ALA A 752 -11.41 -51.47 1.78
C ALA A 752 -12.57 -52.02 0.93
N ALA A 753 -12.53 -51.75 -0.38
CA ALA A 753 -13.55 -52.25 -1.30
C ALA A 753 -13.50 -53.78 -1.41
N PRO A 754 -14.61 -54.46 -1.76
CA PRO A 754 -14.61 -55.90 -1.95
C PRO A 754 -13.51 -56.37 -2.91
N GLY A 755 -12.57 -57.19 -2.41
CA GLY A 755 -11.43 -57.72 -3.18
C GLY A 755 -10.13 -56.94 -3.02
N ASP A 756 -10.15 -55.77 -2.39
CA ASP A 756 -8.96 -55.01 -2.00
C ASP A 756 -8.47 -55.48 -0.63
N GLN A 757 -7.23 -55.97 -0.57
CA GLN A 757 -6.57 -56.44 0.64
C GLN A 757 -5.47 -55.49 1.13
N GLU A 758 -5.19 -54.42 0.38
CA GLU A 758 -4.08 -53.54 0.68
C GLU A 758 -4.51 -52.24 1.36
N SER A 759 -5.62 -51.64 0.93
CA SER A 759 -6.05 -50.35 1.50
C SER A 759 -6.28 -50.47 3.00
N PHE A 760 -5.71 -49.53 3.75
CA PHE A 760 -5.78 -49.48 5.22
C PHE A 760 -5.16 -50.70 5.92
N ALA A 761 -4.39 -51.54 5.23
CA ALA A 761 -3.61 -52.61 5.84
C ALA A 761 -2.34 -52.05 6.50
N GLY A 762 -1.81 -50.95 5.98
CA GLY A 762 -0.61 -50.23 6.45
C GLY A 762 -0.92 -48.92 7.18
N PHE A 763 0.10 -48.09 7.39
CA PHE A 763 -0.06 -46.77 8.00
C PHE A 763 -0.89 -45.86 7.08
N SER A 764 -2.03 -45.36 7.57
CA SER A 764 -2.98 -44.56 6.78
C SER A 764 -3.66 -43.49 7.63
N LEU A 765 -3.77 -42.27 7.12
CA LEU A 765 -4.23 -41.07 7.85
C LEU A 765 -4.81 -40.00 6.90
N ASP A 766 -5.20 -38.86 7.49
CA ASP A 766 -5.58 -37.60 6.81
C ASP A 766 -6.65 -37.77 5.75
N MET A 767 -7.78 -38.35 6.15
CA MET A 767 -8.86 -38.64 5.21
C MET A 767 -9.78 -37.42 5.06
N THR A 768 -9.89 -36.91 3.83
CA THR A 768 -10.86 -35.88 3.45
C THR A 768 -11.93 -36.42 2.51
N TYR A 769 -13.07 -35.74 2.45
CA TYR A 769 -14.23 -36.12 1.65
C TYR A 769 -14.66 -34.99 0.71
N PHE A 770 -15.12 -35.34 -0.49
CA PHE A 770 -15.82 -34.40 -1.37
C PHE A 770 -16.85 -35.09 -2.28
N GLU A 771 -17.77 -34.29 -2.84
CA GLU A 771 -18.79 -34.75 -3.79
C GLU A 771 -18.65 -34.05 -5.14
N ASN A 772 -18.72 -34.84 -6.22
CA ASN A 772 -18.80 -34.31 -7.57
C ASN A 772 -19.74 -35.12 -8.46
N ASN A 773 -20.65 -34.44 -9.17
CA ASN A 773 -21.59 -35.04 -10.11
C ASN A 773 -22.37 -36.26 -9.53
N GLY A 774 -22.80 -36.15 -8.26
CA GLY A 774 -23.55 -37.21 -7.56
C GLY A 774 -22.71 -38.41 -7.11
N LYS A 775 -21.39 -38.38 -7.32
CA LYS A 775 -20.43 -39.34 -6.78
C LYS A 775 -19.73 -38.78 -5.55
N HIS A 776 -19.38 -39.68 -4.64
CA HIS A 776 -18.80 -39.38 -3.34
C HIS A 776 -17.40 -39.98 -3.25
N PHE A 777 -16.42 -39.16 -2.91
CA PHE A 777 -15.01 -39.55 -2.92
C PHE A 777 -14.39 -39.31 -1.55
N VAL A 778 -13.41 -40.13 -1.22
CA VAL A 778 -12.47 -39.86 -0.12
C VAL A 778 -11.04 -39.87 -0.66
N ILE A 779 -10.21 -38.98 -0.13
CA ILE A 779 -8.76 -38.92 -0.39
C ILE A 779 -8.05 -39.13 0.95
N TRP A 780 -6.98 -39.91 0.99
CA TRP A 780 -6.20 -40.14 2.20
C TRP A 780 -4.72 -40.34 1.90
N ALA A 781 -3.88 -40.22 2.93
CA ALA A 781 -2.47 -40.56 2.86
C ALA A 781 -2.23 -42.00 3.34
N GLU A 782 -1.41 -42.76 2.62
CA GLU A 782 -1.03 -44.11 3.02
C GLU A 782 0.40 -44.45 2.59
N ILE A 783 1.13 -45.18 3.46
CA ILE A 783 2.50 -45.59 3.19
C ILE A 783 2.51 -46.91 2.41
N LYS A 784 2.87 -46.82 1.12
CA LYS A 784 3.20 -47.96 0.25
C LYS A 784 4.58 -47.75 -0.37
N GLY A 785 5.61 -47.70 0.49
CA GLY A 785 6.96 -47.26 0.15
C GLY A 785 7.18 -45.83 0.67
N ASP A 786 6.71 -44.85 -0.10
CA ASP A 786 6.60 -43.44 0.32
C ASP A 786 5.16 -43.16 0.84
N SER A 787 4.97 -42.11 1.64
CA SER A 787 3.60 -41.65 1.99
C SER A 787 3.01 -40.96 0.77
N SER A 788 1.96 -41.55 0.19
CA SER A 788 1.32 -41.13 -1.06
C SER A 788 -0.16 -40.89 -0.85
N LEU A 789 -0.77 -40.04 -1.67
CA LEU A 789 -2.22 -39.83 -1.63
C LEU A 789 -2.95 -40.85 -2.49
N PHE A 790 -4.02 -41.40 -1.96
CA PHE A 790 -4.92 -42.32 -2.64
C PHE A 790 -6.35 -41.75 -2.65
N MET A 791 -7.12 -42.09 -3.68
CA MET A 791 -8.52 -41.68 -3.81
C MET A 791 -9.41 -42.85 -4.23
N ALA A 792 -10.62 -42.92 -3.67
CA ALA A 792 -11.61 -43.94 -4.00
C ALA A 792 -13.05 -43.41 -3.84
N GLU A 793 -14.00 -44.05 -4.51
CA GLU A 793 -15.43 -43.80 -4.33
C GLU A 793 -15.96 -44.48 -3.06
N ILE A 794 -16.90 -43.83 -2.38
CA ILE A 794 -17.65 -44.35 -1.22
C ILE A 794 -19.16 -44.30 -1.46
N ASN A 795 -19.91 -45.07 -0.66
CA ASN A 795 -21.37 -44.92 -0.60
C ASN A 795 -21.75 -43.96 0.55
N PRO A 796 -22.51 -42.87 0.30
CA PRO A 796 -22.86 -41.89 1.34
C PRO A 796 -23.72 -42.48 2.49
N SER A 797 -24.35 -43.64 2.30
CA SER A 797 -25.06 -44.35 3.37
C SER A 797 -24.13 -45.11 4.34
N GLN A 798 -22.92 -45.43 3.89
CA GLN A 798 -21.87 -46.08 4.67
C GLN A 798 -20.51 -45.46 4.31
N PRO A 799 -20.27 -44.17 4.61
CA PRO A 799 -19.09 -43.45 4.14
C PRO A 799 -17.77 -44.03 4.67
N TRP A 800 -17.83 -44.91 5.67
CA TRP A 800 -16.68 -45.65 6.18
C TRP A 800 -16.27 -46.88 5.34
N LYS A 801 -16.82 -47.04 4.12
CA LYS A 801 -16.55 -48.18 3.22
C LYS A 801 -16.30 -47.72 1.79
N LEU A 802 -15.18 -48.14 1.22
CA LEU A 802 -14.90 -47.96 -0.20
C LEU A 802 -15.79 -48.86 -1.06
N ILE A 803 -16.23 -48.35 -2.20
CA ILE A 803 -16.98 -49.11 -3.21
C ILE A 803 -16.22 -49.29 -4.52
N SER A 804 -15.07 -48.64 -4.67
CA SER A 804 -14.14 -48.81 -5.78
C SER A 804 -12.74 -49.18 -5.29
N ALA A 805 -11.93 -49.76 -6.18
CA ALA A 805 -10.49 -49.82 -5.94
C ALA A 805 -9.90 -48.39 -5.87
N PRO A 806 -8.85 -48.17 -5.07
CA PRO A 806 -8.18 -46.88 -5.01
C PRO A 806 -7.35 -46.60 -6.27
N ILE A 807 -7.21 -45.33 -6.61
CA ILE A 807 -6.10 -44.83 -7.43
C ILE A 807 -5.06 -44.15 -6.55
N MET A 808 -3.79 -44.23 -6.92
CA MET A 808 -2.74 -43.39 -6.34
C MET A 808 -2.76 -42.04 -7.05
N LEU A 809 -3.15 -40.99 -6.33
CA LEU A 809 -3.37 -39.65 -6.86
C LEU A 809 -2.05 -38.86 -7.01
N THR A 810 -1.16 -38.98 -6.02
CA THR A 810 0.19 -38.40 -6.09
C THR A 810 1.13 -39.18 -5.18
N LYS A 811 2.42 -39.11 -5.49
CA LYS A 811 3.53 -39.54 -4.64
C LYS A 811 4.60 -38.45 -4.58
N PRO A 812 5.46 -38.44 -3.56
CA PRO A 812 6.61 -37.53 -3.48
C PRO A 812 7.60 -37.79 -4.63
N GLU A 813 7.90 -36.77 -5.43
CA GLU A 813 8.81 -36.90 -6.56
C GLU A 813 9.60 -35.62 -6.91
N TYR A 814 9.13 -34.44 -6.51
CA TYR A 814 9.86 -33.19 -6.68
C TYR A 814 10.76 -32.90 -5.48
N ASP A 815 11.89 -32.21 -5.67
CA ASP A 815 12.89 -31.97 -4.62
C ASP A 815 12.30 -31.35 -3.34
N TRP A 816 11.31 -30.46 -3.47
CA TRP A 816 10.62 -29.82 -2.36
C TRP A 816 9.68 -30.76 -1.57
N GLU A 817 9.38 -31.95 -2.09
CA GLU A 817 8.58 -32.99 -1.42
C GLU A 817 9.43 -34.04 -0.68
N LEU A 818 10.75 -33.96 -0.85
CA LEU A 818 11.71 -34.98 -0.40
C LEU A 818 12.60 -34.47 0.74
N VAL A 819 12.34 -33.27 1.26
CA VAL A 819 13.18 -32.63 2.28
C VAL A 819 12.89 -33.29 3.63
N ASN A 820 13.92 -33.88 4.24
CA ASN A 820 13.88 -34.66 5.48
C ASN A 820 13.03 -35.95 5.44
N ASN A 821 11.85 -35.93 4.82
CA ASN A 821 10.97 -37.08 4.64
C ASN A 821 10.35 -37.08 3.24
N ARG A 822 9.98 -38.26 2.73
CA ARG A 822 9.31 -38.44 1.44
C ARG A 822 7.81 -38.59 1.69
N VAL A 823 7.11 -37.46 1.75
CA VAL A 823 5.72 -37.40 2.23
C VAL A 823 4.83 -36.59 1.29
N ASN A 824 3.66 -37.13 0.95
CA ASN A 824 2.47 -36.41 0.53
C ASN A 824 1.35 -36.79 1.50
N GLU A 825 0.81 -35.82 2.24
CA GLU A 825 -0.22 -36.01 3.27
C GLU A 825 -1.20 -34.84 3.32
N GLY A 826 -2.13 -34.82 4.30
CA GLY A 826 -3.08 -33.70 4.50
C GLY A 826 -3.81 -33.22 3.23
N PRO A 827 -4.52 -34.10 2.49
CA PRO A 827 -5.24 -33.71 1.29
C PRO A 827 -6.41 -32.76 1.62
N ALA A 828 -6.58 -31.70 0.83
CA ALA A 828 -7.69 -30.77 0.95
C ALA A 828 -8.28 -30.42 -0.42
N VAL A 829 -9.61 -30.44 -0.53
CA VAL A 829 -10.30 -30.26 -1.82
C VAL A 829 -10.91 -28.87 -1.93
N LEU A 830 -10.60 -28.17 -3.02
CA LEU A 830 -11.29 -26.95 -3.43
C LEU A 830 -11.99 -27.17 -4.76
N LYS A 831 -13.30 -27.00 -4.78
CA LYS A 831 -14.14 -27.14 -5.98
C LYS A 831 -14.54 -25.75 -6.50
N THR A 832 -14.34 -25.54 -7.79
CA THR A 832 -14.80 -24.33 -8.51
C THR A 832 -15.83 -24.71 -9.56
N GLU A 833 -16.32 -23.75 -10.35
CA GLU A 833 -17.25 -24.03 -11.45
C GLU A 833 -16.65 -24.92 -12.54
N ASN A 834 -15.32 -24.88 -12.74
CA ASN A 834 -14.66 -25.53 -13.87
C ASN A 834 -13.65 -26.62 -13.45
N LYS A 835 -13.12 -26.54 -12.24
CA LYS A 835 -11.99 -27.35 -11.77
C LYS A 835 -12.21 -27.92 -10.39
N ILE A 836 -11.58 -29.06 -10.14
CA ILE A 836 -11.34 -29.60 -8.80
C ILE A 836 -9.85 -29.50 -8.53
N TYR A 837 -9.49 -28.89 -7.41
CA TYR A 837 -8.13 -28.80 -6.92
C TYR A 837 -7.99 -29.70 -5.70
N VAL A 838 -6.90 -30.47 -5.64
CA VAL A 838 -6.49 -31.22 -4.45
C VAL A 838 -5.16 -30.64 -3.99
N PHE A 839 -5.20 -29.95 -2.87
CA PHE A 839 -4.01 -29.49 -2.16
C PHE A 839 -3.51 -30.59 -1.25
N PHE A 840 -2.21 -30.62 -0.96
CA PHE A 840 -1.60 -31.62 -0.10
C PHE A 840 -0.33 -31.06 0.52
N SER A 841 0.09 -31.59 1.65
CA SER A 841 1.34 -31.18 2.32
C SER A 841 2.47 -32.15 2.03
N ALA A 842 3.70 -31.65 2.01
CA ALA A 842 4.87 -32.46 1.68
C ALA A 842 6.09 -32.19 2.57
N SER A 843 7.10 -33.06 2.45
CA SER A 843 8.34 -33.04 3.24
C SER A 843 8.15 -33.32 4.73
N GLY A 844 9.21 -33.17 5.53
CA GLY A 844 9.09 -33.23 6.99
C GLY A 844 8.26 -32.07 7.52
N THR A 845 7.63 -32.28 8.68
CA THR A 845 6.79 -31.27 9.34
C THR A 845 7.61 -30.14 9.96
N GLY A 846 8.86 -29.89 9.54
CA GLY A 846 9.72 -28.77 9.99
C GLY A 846 9.48 -27.48 9.20
N SER A 847 10.50 -26.64 9.05
CA SER A 847 10.42 -25.41 8.24
C SER A 847 10.34 -25.69 6.73
N GLU A 848 10.64 -26.92 6.32
CA GLU A 848 10.49 -27.43 4.97
C GLU A 848 9.05 -27.81 4.59
N TYR A 849 8.13 -27.88 5.57
CA TYR A 849 6.74 -28.24 5.31
C TYR A 849 6.09 -27.19 4.40
N CYS A 850 5.39 -27.68 3.37
CA CYS A 850 4.81 -26.82 2.32
C CYS A 850 3.63 -27.50 1.65
N VAL A 851 2.83 -26.71 0.92
CA VAL A 851 1.61 -27.16 0.25
C VAL A 851 1.85 -27.29 -1.25
N GLY A 852 1.58 -28.48 -1.79
CA GLY A 852 1.48 -28.78 -3.23
C GLY A 852 0.03 -28.77 -3.72
N ARG A 853 -0.15 -28.90 -5.05
CA ARG A 853 -1.48 -28.91 -5.67
C ARG A 853 -1.55 -29.85 -6.89
N LEU A 854 -2.66 -30.58 -6.98
CA LEU A 854 -3.17 -31.20 -8.21
C LEU A 854 -4.43 -30.51 -8.70
N GLU A 855 -4.70 -30.61 -9.99
CA GLU A 855 -5.92 -30.09 -10.61
C GLU A 855 -6.50 -31.04 -11.67
N ALA A 856 -7.82 -31.12 -11.73
CA ALA A 856 -8.58 -31.86 -12.74
C ALA A 856 -9.78 -31.03 -13.23
N ASP A 857 -10.25 -31.29 -14.46
CA ASP A 857 -11.50 -30.73 -14.96
C ASP A 857 -12.70 -31.29 -14.18
N ILE A 858 -13.68 -30.44 -13.83
CA ILE A 858 -14.82 -30.88 -13.02
C ILE A 858 -15.66 -31.99 -13.69
N ASN A 859 -15.59 -32.10 -15.01
CA ASN A 859 -16.33 -33.08 -15.82
C ASN A 859 -15.47 -34.25 -16.31
N SER A 860 -14.18 -34.31 -15.96
CA SER A 860 -13.33 -35.45 -16.32
C SER A 860 -13.64 -36.66 -15.45
N ASP A 861 -13.12 -37.83 -15.83
CA ASP A 861 -13.17 -39.01 -14.97
C ASP A 861 -12.14 -38.84 -13.84
N LEU A 862 -12.60 -38.47 -12.65
CA LEU A 862 -11.72 -38.23 -11.51
C LEU A 862 -11.00 -39.50 -11.03
N MET A 863 -11.53 -40.69 -11.34
CA MET A 863 -10.90 -41.97 -11.02
C MET A 863 -9.88 -42.40 -12.09
N ASP A 864 -9.60 -41.58 -13.10
CA ASP A 864 -8.48 -41.73 -14.03
C ASP A 864 -7.35 -40.77 -13.63
N ILE A 865 -6.18 -41.32 -13.29
CA ILE A 865 -5.01 -40.52 -12.89
C ILE A 865 -4.55 -39.55 -14.00
N SER A 866 -4.81 -39.86 -15.27
CA SER A 866 -4.46 -38.98 -16.40
C SER A 866 -5.31 -37.70 -16.46
N SER A 867 -6.42 -37.64 -15.72
CA SER A 867 -7.22 -36.42 -15.53
C SER A 867 -6.56 -35.39 -14.62
N TRP A 868 -5.55 -35.80 -13.83
CA TRP A 868 -4.92 -34.97 -12.81
C TRP A 868 -3.57 -34.44 -13.28
N ARG A 869 -3.37 -33.14 -13.09
CA ARG A 869 -2.07 -32.48 -13.29
C ARG A 869 -1.52 -32.01 -11.95
N LYS A 870 -0.33 -32.49 -11.59
CA LYS A 870 0.44 -32.04 -10.43
C LYS A 870 1.33 -30.84 -10.81
N LEU A 871 1.44 -29.86 -9.93
CA LEU A 871 2.40 -28.75 -10.08
C LEU A 871 3.80 -29.18 -9.63
N ASP A 872 4.83 -28.62 -10.26
CA ASP A 872 6.25 -28.91 -10.01
C ASP A 872 6.89 -28.04 -8.92
N HIS A 873 6.12 -27.13 -8.32
CA HIS A 873 6.53 -26.22 -7.25
C HIS A 873 5.43 -26.14 -6.18
N PRO A 874 5.76 -25.79 -4.92
CA PRO A 874 4.77 -25.57 -3.89
C PRO A 874 3.94 -24.31 -4.20
N VAL A 875 2.68 -24.31 -3.75
CA VAL A 875 1.76 -23.18 -3.84
C VAL A 875 1.70 -22.37 -2.54
N LEU A 876 2.28 -22.89 -1.46
CA LEU A 876 2.48 -22.18 -0.19
C LEU A 876 3.71 -22.77 0.52
N SER A 877 4.64 -21.91 0.95
CA SER A 877 5.89 -22.28 1.61
C SER A 877 6.29 -21.25 2.67
N THR A 878 7.33 -21.58 3.46
CA THR A 878 7.93 -20.65 4.43
C THR A 878 8.35 -19.31 3.82
N ALA A 879 8.78 -19.30 2.54
CA ALA A 879 9.22 -18.07 1.88
C ALA A 879 8.07 -17.08 1.62
N ASP A 880 6.82 -17.56 1.61
CA ASP A 880 5.63 -16.78 1.32
C ASP A 880 5.04 -16.09 2.57
N LEU A 881 5.50 -16.48 3.77
CA LEU A 881 4.91 -16.07 5.05
C LEU A 881 5.98 -15.48 6.00
N PRO A 882 6.25 -14.15 5.96
CA PRO A 882 7.17 -13.51 6.87
C PRO A 882 6.79 -13.72 8.35
N GLY A 883 7.70 -14.31 9.13
CA GLY A 883 7.50 -14.58 10.56
C GLY A 883 6.87 -15.95 10.89
N GLU A 884 6.48 -16.73 9.88
CA GLU A 884 5.98 -18.09 10.00
C GLU A 884 6.90 -19.08 9.26
N SER A 885 6.82 -20.36 9.61
CA SER A 885 7.60 -21.44 9.01
C SER A 885 6.82 -22.74 8.96
N GLY A 886 7.01 -23.48 7.88
CA GLY A 886 6.41 -24.79 7.65
C GLY A 886 4.88 -24.77 7.53
N PRO A 887 4.27 -23.94 6.65
CA PRO A 887 2.82 -23.95 6.49
C PRO A 887 2.32 -25.24 5.84
N GLY A 888 1.27 -25.85 6.40
CA GLY A 888 0.65 -27.01 5.79
C GLY A 888 -0.58 -27.55 6.52
N HIS A 889 -0.95 -28.78 6.13
CA HIS A 889 -2.18 -29.50 6.44
C HIS A 889 -3.40 -28.59 6.38
N ASN A 890 -3.66 -28.04 5.21
CA ASN A 890 -4.64 -26.98 5.04
C ASN A 890 -6.07 -27.52 4.89
N SER A 891 -7.06 -26.63 5.02
CA SER A 891 -8.44 -26.81 4.57
C SER A 891 -8.95 -25.50 3.96
N PHE A 892 -10.20 -25.49 3.48
CA PHE A 892 -10.82 -24.30 2.88
C PHE A 892 -12.22 -24.06 3.46
N VAL A 893 -12.55 -22.80 3.69
CA VAL A 893 -13.88 -22.38 4.12
C VAL A 893 -14.27 -21.07 3.42
N THR A 894 -15.55 -20.91 3.10
CA THR A 894 -16.10 -19.60 2.71
C THR A 894 -16.74 -18.94 3.93
N ASP A 895 -16.30 -17.74 4.28
CA ASP A 895 -16.84 -17.00 5.43
C ASP A 895 -18.29 -16.49 5.18
N GLU A 896 -18.87 -15.85 6.20
CA GLU A 896 -20.24 -15.34 6.17
C GLU A 896 -20.45 -14.19 5.16
N MET A 897 -19.36 -13.66 4.62
CA MET A 897 -19.31 -12.55 3.66
C MET A 897 -19.08 -13.04 2.23
N GLY A 898 -18.70 -14.31 2.04
CA GLY A 898 -18.45 -14.92 0.75
C GLY A 898 -16.96 -15.04 0.37
N ASN A 899 -16.05 -14.69 1.28
CA ASN A 899 -14.61 -14.75 1.02
C ASN A 899 -14.11 -16.18 1.19
N LEU A 900 -13.33 -16.67 0.22
CA LEU A 900 -12.65 -17.96 0.33
C LEU A 900 -11.40 -17.81 1.20
N LEU A 901 -11.32 -18.61 2.26
CA LEU A 901 -10.19 -18.65 3.19
C LEU A 901 -9.47 -19.97 3.06
N ILE A 902 -8.14 -19.92 3.04
CA ILE A 902 -7.28 -21.07 3.35
C ILE A 902 -7.07 -21.11 4.87
N VAL A 903 -7.23 -22.28 5.46
CA VAL A 903 -6.99 -22.52 6.89
C VAL A 903 -5.81 -23.48 6.97
N TYR A 904 -4.73 -23.14 7.67
CA TYR A 904 -3.51 -23.96 7.73
C TYR A 904 -2.85 -23.81 9.10
N HIS A 905 -1.89 -24.69 9.42
CA HIS A 905 -1.02 -24.50 10.59
C HIS A 905 0.39 -24.12 10.16
N SER A 906 1.11 -23.40 11.01
CA SER A 906 2.53 -23.05 10.83
C SER A 906 3.19 -22.89 12.21
N ARG A 907 4.52 -22.78 12.24
CA ARG A 907 5.29 -22.43 13.45
C ARG A 907 5.86 -21.02 13.35
N PRO A 908 6.06 -20.31 14.47
CA PRO A 908 6.83 -19.06 14.48
C PRO A 908 8.23 -19.24 13.89
N ASP A 909 8.76 -18.23 13.20
CA ASP A 909 10.09 -18.28 12.59
C ASP A 909 11.21 -18.58 13.59
N SER A 910 11.07 -18.20 14.86
CA SER A 910 12.04 -18.58 15.91
C SER A 910 12.23 -20.10 16.07
N HIS A 911 11.32 -20.90 15.52
CA HIS A 911 11.41 -22.37 15.54
C HIS A 911 12.05 -22.96 14.28
N SER A 912 12.34 -22.15 13.25
CA SER A 912 12.94 -22.60 11.99
C SER A 912 14.44 -22.95 12.11
N TYR A 913 15.15 -22.38 13.10
CA TYR A 913 16.61 -22.49 13.26
C TYR A 913 17.10 -23.46 14.35
N LYS A 914 16.28 -24.41 14.82
CA LYS A 914 16.63 -25.39 15.89
C LYS A 914 17.02 -24.76 17.24
N GLU A 915 16.72 -23.49 17.47
CA GLU A 915 17.02 -22.79 18.73
C GLU A 915 15.99 -23.08 19.84
N CYS A 916 14.83 -23.65 19.49
CA CYS A 916 13.85 -24.12 20.46
C CYS A 916 14.13 -25.56 20.90
N GLY A 917 14.09 -25.82 22.21
CA GLY A 917 14.45 -27.10 22.83
C GLY A 917 13.55 -28.31 22.49
N SER A 918 12.56 -28.15 21.61
CA SER A 918 11.59 -29.19 21.23
C SER A 918 12.04 -30.07 20.05
N TYR A 919 12.98 -29.62 19.20
CA TYR A 919 13.37 -30.31 17.95
C TYR A 919 13.95 -31.73 18.15
N SER A 920 14.45 -32.06 19.35
CA SER A 920 15.15 -33.33 19.60
C SER A 920 14.29 -34.47 20.17
N LYS A 921 13.00 -34.25 20.48
CA LYS A 921 12.19 -35.24 21.21
C LYS A 921 10.73 -35.41 20.80
N ASP A 922 10.18 -34.59 19.91
CA ASP A 922 8.78 -34.70 19.47
C ASP A 922 8.70 -34.60 17.94
N PRO A 923 8.08 -35.56 17.22
CA PRO A 923 8.00 -35.54 15.76
C PRO A 923 6.94 -34.59 15.17
N LEU A 924 6.24 -33.80 15.98
CA LEU A 924 5.22 -32.82 15.53
C LEU A 924 5.28 -31.52 16.34
#